data_AF-A0A518D3N1-F1
#
_entry.id   AF-A0A518D3N1-F1
#
_cell.length_a   1.000
_cell.length_b   1.000
_cell.length_c   1.000
_cell.angle_alpha   90.00
_cell.angle_beta   90.00
_cell.angle_gamma   90.00
#
_symmetry.space_group_name_H-M   'P 1'
#
loop_
_entity.id
_entity.type
_entity.pdbx_description
1 polymer ?
#
loop_
_entity_poly.entity_id
_entity_poly.type
_entity_poly.pdbx_seq_one_letter_code
_entity_poly.pdbx_strand_id
1 'polypeptide(L)'
;MRLWTKNAGAFLGLGGLVAGALALGGAFTPAAVVSAPNTASSASDAATHPRLIVLGVDGMDPDILRDVIARFPERTPNLRWLAEQSGIHELGTSQPPQSPVAWSNFITGRDPGGHGIYDFLHRDPVTRAVIGSTTVTTPTGFFGLTGGDVESTRSGRAFWKVLADHGVPADIWRMPINYPVEASNGVSFPGMMTPAVDSAYGEASFFTTDAFASDRISYKKLDAGLTERGGVIDAELKGPSIGGEASSAPLTVYIDREATDPRTGEVTGAAAFELGLRTLVLQPGEWSDFVPVDFGGIGGVVRFYLRQLEPHVAFYASPVNIDPSNPIYDVSAPKSASADLAEAIGTYYTQGMAEDVNALKNEIITDDEFLAQSDLVYTERRRMMDHAFERYLDKEEGGLLFFYYSTVDLMCHMLWRHSDADHPFHDAAMAGDDTAWWSGREGSAWKDVVHDIYLKVEPVIEDIRTRMDASGEPWELIVMSDHGFAPYSRKFSLNTWLYDNGYLVLSAGMDKEARSGTPPNRRVPLAEQVTLSMPGVTDWSKTRAYGMGFNGLYLNLAGREGVAAHGEDGEPGIVTAGERRALLEKLKAELEAIVDPATGKKVVRRADIAEDFYANKERLADAPDILVGYEFGYGNSDESSLGRVTSAGRGDGADWIENNTGGTFNGSHLMSPDVVGGILMSTKKVREGQHGLADLTVEVLAHYGVEPLEGMHGHRVLED
;
A
#
# COMPACT_ATOMS: atom_id res chain seq x y z
N MET A 1 -30.31 -10.88 -44.50
CA MET A 1 -31.35 -10.36 -45.42
C MET A 1 -30.95 -8.93 -45.81
N ARG A 2 -30.59 -8.72 -47.10
CA ARG A 2 -30.30 -7.46 -47.85
C ARG A 2 -29.17 -6.54 -47.35
N LEU A 3 -27.98 -6.56 -48.00
CA LEU A 3 -27.51 -5.75 -49.16
C LEU A 3 -27.16 -4.30 -48.75
N TRP A 4 -25.90 -3.86 -48.88
CA TRP A 4 -25.38 -3.24 -50.11
C TRP A 4 -23.85 -3.39 -50.29
N THR A 5 -23.45 -3.37 -51.56
CA THR A 5 -22.11 -3.53 -52.12
C THR A 5 -21.53 -2.20 -52.63
N LYS A 6 -20.18 -2.15 -52.74
CA LYS A 6 -19.33 -1.73 -53.89
C LYS A 6 -18.57 -0.38 -53.89
N ASN A 7 -17.32 -0.55 -54.37
CA ASN A 7 -16.36 0.32 -55.07
C ASN A 7 -15.41 1.15 -54.20
N ALA A 8 -14.09 0.90 -54.16
CA ALA A 8 -13.03 0.76 -55.18
C ALA A 8 -12.49 2.10 -55.71
N GLY A 9 -11.19 2.32 -55.50
CA GLY A 9 -10.40 3.42 -56.06
C GLY A 9 -8.94 3.32 -55.62
N ALA A 10 -8.13 2.65 -56.43
CA ALA A 10 -6.69 2.47 -56.27
C ALA A 10 -5.90 3.70 -56.79
N PHE A 11 -4.71 3.95 -56.23
CA PHE A 11 -3.57 4.50 -56.99
C PHE A 11 -2.26 3.89 -56.46
N LEU A 12 -1.45 3.44 -57.43
CA LEU A 12 -0.20 2.68 -57.34
C LEU A 12 0.91 3.51 -58.01
N GLY A 13 2.16 3.35 -57.57
CA GLY A 13 3.39 3.83 -58.23
C GLY A 13 4.39 4.33 -57.17
N LEU A 14 5.45 3.64 -56.73
CA LEU A 14 6.38 2.64 -57.31
C LEU A 14 7.45 3.25 -58.24
N GLY A 15 8.71 3.16 -57.77
CA GLY A 15 9.97 3.44 -58.48
C GLY A 15 10.96 4.16 -57.54
N GLY A 16 12.18 3.71 -57.26
CA GLY A 16 13.02 2.62 -57.76
C GLY A 16 14.49 2.95 -57.41
N LEU A 17 15.26 1.93 -57.03
CA LEU A 17 16.69 1.95 -56.66
C LEU A 17 17.64 2.50 -57.77
N VAL A 18 18.85 2.95 -57.40
CA VAL A 18 20.16 2.27 -57.66
C VAL A 18 21.37 3.18 -57.28
N ALA A 19 22.44 2.49 -56.86
CA ALA A 19 23.70 2.87 -56.23
C ALA A 19 24.75 3.70 -57.02
N GLY A 20 25.82 4.13 -56.32
CA GLY A 20 27.14 4.40 -56.94
C GLY A 20 28.08 5.32 -56.13
N ALA A 21 29.21 4.78 -55.67
CA ALA A 21 30.26 5.44 -54.88
C ALA A 21 31.33 6.18 -55.73
N LEU A 22 32.01 7.21 -55.17
CA LEU A 22 33.50 7.30 -55.02
C LEU A 22 34.02 8.68 -54.56
N ALA A 23 34.76 8.63 -53.44
CA ALA A 23 35.91 9.35 -52.88
C ALA A 23 36.39 10.77 -53.28
N LEU A 24 36.98 11.40 -52.24
CA LEU A 24 38.06 12.42 -52.11
C LEU A 24 37.50 13.76 -51.61
N GLY A 25 37.95 14.39 -50.52
CA GLY A 25 39.15 14.31 -49.70
C GLY A 25 39.28 15.70 -49.04
N GLY A 26 39.63 15.79 -47.75
CA GLY A 26 39.77 17.08 -47.08
C GLY A 26 39.84 16.98 -45.56
N ALA A 27 41.05 17.17 -45.03
CA ALA A 27 41.37 17.10 -43.61
C ALA A 27 40.69 18.23 -42.82
N PHE A 28 40.08 17.89 -41.68
CA PHE A 28 39.62 18.84 -40.67
C PHE A 28 40.55 18.78 -39.45
N THR A 29 41.20 19.90 -39.14
CA THR A 29 41.74 20.20 -37.81
C THR A 29 40.67 20.95 -37.01
N PRO A 30 40.37 20.60 -35.75
CA PRO A 30 39.41 21.33 -34.95
C PRO A 30 40.05 22.61 -34.42
N ALA A 31 39.52 23.77 -34.81
CA ALA A 31 39.77 25.03 -34.12
C ALA A 31 38.77 25.13 -32.97
N ALA A 32 39.28 25.23 -31.74
CA ALA A 32 38.49 25.51 -30.56
C ALA A 32 37.78 26.85 -30.73
N VAL A 33 36.44 26.82 -30.76
CA VAL A 33 35.62 28.02 -30.62
C VAL A 33 35.27 28.14 -29.14
N VAL A 34 35.93 29.07 -28.48
CA VAL A 34 35.53 29.59 -27.17
C VAL A 34 34.23 30.36 -27.38
N SER A 35 33.11 29.81 -26.93
CA SER A 35 31.87 30.58 -26.76
C SER A 35 31.97 31.41 -25.49
N ALA A 36 31.88 32.72 -25.65
CA ALA A 36 31.75 33.66 -24.54
C ALA A 36 30.42 33.42 -23.80
N PRO A 37 30.37 33.60 -22.46
CA PRO A 37 29.13 33.47 -21.72
C PRO A 37 28.18 34.60 -22.15
N ASN A 38 27.02 34.22 -22.65
CA ASN A 38 25.94 35.15 -22.95
C ASN A 38 25.32 35.54 -21.60
N THR A 39 25.82 36.61 -20.97
CA THR A 39 25.19 37.19 -19.78
C THR A 39 23.96 37.97 -20.21
N ALA A 40 22.90 37.25 -20.56
CA ALA A 40 21.54 37.74 -20.47
C ALA A 40 20.99 37.28 -19.12
N SER A 41 21.11 38.15 -18.12
CA SER A 41 20.25 38.08 -16.93
C SER A 41 18.82 38.33 -17.41
N SER A 42 18.09 37.26 -17.70
CA SER A 42 16.65 37.29 -17.53
C SER A 42 16.43 37.31 -16.02
N ALA A 43 15.91 38.41 -15.50
CA ALA A 43 15.10 38.31 -14.29
C ALA A 43 14.04 37.26 -14.63
N SER A 44 14.06 36.10 -13.97
CA SER A 44 12.98 35.15 -14.10
C SER A 44 11.72 35.88 -13.65
N ASP A 45 10.73 36.01 -14.53
CA ASP A 45 9.39 36.36 -14.07
C ASP A 45 9.02 35.32 -13.01
N ALA A 46 8.67 35.76 -11.81
CA ALA A 46 8.32 34.87 -10.72
C ALA A 46 7.16 33.97 -11.17
N ALA A 47 7.19 32.68 -10.78
CA ALA A 47 6.15 31.73 -11.12
C ALA A 47 4.74 32.28 -10.83
N THR A 48 3.79 32.03 -11.74
CA THR A 48 2.42 32.55 -11.61
C THR A 48 1.67 31.99 -10.41
N HIS A 49 2.06 30.80 -9.96
CA HIS A 49 1.58 30.14 -8.75
C HIS A 49 2.78 29.86 -7.83
N PRO A 50 2.68 30.16 -6.52
CA PRO A 50 3.73 29.82 -5.58
C PRO A 50 3.99 28.32 -5.55
N ARG A 51 5.24 27.95 -5.27
CA ARG A 51 5.69 26.56 -5.27
C ARG A 51 5.48 25.93 -3.91
N LEU A 52 4.70 24.84 -3.88
CA LEU A 52 4.45 24.03 -2.70
C LEU A 52 4.81 22.58 -2.97
N ILE A 53 5.57 21.98 -2.05
CA ILE A 53 5.82 20.55 -2.00
C ILE A 53 5.11 19.98 -0.79
N VAL A 54 4.35 18.91 -1.00
CA VAL A 54 3.80 18.07 0.06
C VAL A 54 4.43 16.69 -0.05
N LEU A 55 5.26 16.33 0.93
CA LEU A 55 5.84 15.01 1.06
C LEU A 55 5.02 14.19 2.05
N GLY A 56 4.34 13.16 1.56
CA GLY A 56 3.69 12.15 2.39
C GLY A 56 4.64 11.01 2.72
N VAL A 57 4.93 10.78 3.99
CA VAL A 57 5.66 9.61 4.48
C VAL A 57 4.69 8.77 5.30
N ASP A 58 4.20 7.67 4.72
CA ASP A 58 3.20 6.80 5.35
C ASP A 58 3.72 6.20 6.66
N GLY A 59 2.92 6.24 7.72
CA GLY A 59 3.26 5.59 9.00
C GLY A 59 4.40 6.24 9.82
N MET A 60 4.73 7.50 9.57
CA MET A 60 5.82 8.18 10.27
C MET A 60 5.33 8.78 11.59
N ASP A 61 5.85 8.24 12.68
CA ASP A 61 5.51 8.57 14.06
C ASP A 61 6.38 9.73 14.61
N PRO A 62 5.78 10.74 15.26
CA PRO A 62 6.49 11.90 15.77
C PRO A 62 7.49 11.57 16.88
N ASP A 63 7.19 10.60 17.75
CA ASP A 63 8.07 10.26 18.87
C ASP A 63 9.26 9.42 18.40
N ILE A 64 9.04 8.49 17.47
CA ILE A 64 10.14 7.73 16.86
C ILE A 64 11.07 8.68 16.09
N LEU A 65 10.53 9.64 15.32
CA LEU A 65 11.36 10.63 14.63
C LEU A 65 12.19 11.47 15.60
N ARG A 66 11.60 11.94 16.70
CA ARG A 66 12.33 12.68 17.74
C ARG A 66 13.47 11.85 18.33
N ASP A 67 13.23 10.56 18.61
CA ASP A 67 14.22 9.64 19.14
C ASP A 67 15.35 9.38 18.12
N VAL A 68 15.02 9.17 16.84
CA VAL A 68 16.00 9.00 15.74
C VAL A 68 16.90 10.22 15.61
N ILE A 69 16.34 11.43 15.59
CA ILE A 69 17.10 12.67 15.52
C ILE A 69 18.01 12.83 16.74
N ALA A 70 17.51 12.52 17.94
CA ALA A 70 18.28 12.62 19.17
C ALA A 70 19.44 11.62 19.22
N ARG A 71 19.24 10.39 18.69
CA ARG A 71 20.25 9.33 18.68
C ARG A 71 21.29 9.48 17.59
N PHE A 72 20.92 10.00 16.42
CA PHE A 72 21.78 10.07 15.24
C PHE A 72 21.83 11.49 14.63
N PRO A 73 22.21 12.52 15.41
CA PRO A 73 22.17 13.92 14.96
C PRO A 73 23.09 14.21 13.77
N GLU A 74 24.17 13.44 13.61
CA GLU A 74 25.11 13.52 12.48
C GLU A 74 24.59 12.85 11.21
N ARG A 75 23.61 11.94 11.33
CA ARG A 75 22.93 11.27 10.21
C ARG A 75 21.56 11.85 9.91
N THR A 76 21.15 12.91 10.61
CA THR A 76 19.86 13.59 10.42
C THR A 76 19.98 15.12 10.22
N PRO A 77 21.03 15.66 9.55
CA PRO A 77 21.20 17.11 9.46
C PRO A 77 20.05 17.84 8.77
N ASN A 78 19.38 17.24 7.79
CA ASN A 78 18.27 17.86 7.05
C ASN A 78 16.94 17.70 7.77
N LEU A 79 16.68 16.55 8.38
CA LEU A 79 15.54 16.40 9.30
C LEU A 79 15.63 17.37 10.48
N ARG A 80 16.82 17.56 11.04
CA ARG A 80 17.08 18.57 12.08
C ARG A 80 16.86 19.99 11.57
N TRP A 81 17.36 20.31 10.38
CA TRP A 81 17.12 21.62 9.76
C TRP A 81 15.62 21.93 9.64
N LEU A 82 14.82 20.96 9.19
CA LEU A 82 13.37 21.12 9.05
C LEU A 82 12.69 21.24 10.43
N ALA A 83 13.10 20.43 11.40
CA ALA A 83 12.61 20.52 12.78
C ALA A 83 12.95 21.87 13.43
N GLU A 84 14.07 22.48 13.08
CA GLU A 84 14.45 23.82 13.54
C GLU A 84 13.60 24.94 12.91
N GLN A 85 12.97 24.72 11.75
CA GLN A 85 12.09 25.71 11.12
C GLN A 85 10.74 25.83 11.82
N SER A 86 10.09 24.68 12.08
CA SER A 86 8.71 24.66 12.57
C SER A 86 8.49 23.79 13.80
N GLY A 87 9.40 22.88 14.13
CA GLY A 87 9.20 21.82 15.12
C GLY A 87 8.73 20.50 14.50
N ILE A 88 8.63 19.46 15.33
CA ILE A 88 7.98 18.18 14.98
C ILE A 88 6.64 18.17 15.69
N HIS A 89 5.56 18.28 14.93
CA HIS A 89 4.19 18.32 15.47
C HIS A 89 3.49 16.99 15.26
N GLU A 90 2.63 16.65 16.20
CA GLU A 90 1.67 15.56 16.02
C GLU A 90 0.55 16.04 15.10
N LEU A 91 0.23 15.24 14.09
CA LEU A 91 -0.91 15.44 13.20
C LEU A 91 -1.99 14.40 13.51
N GLY A 92 -3.16 14.87 13.91
CA GLY A 92 -4.31 14.02 14.20
C GLY A 92 -4.72 13.20 12.97
N THR A 93 -4.77 11.88 13.15
CA THR A 93 -5.15 10.92 12.10
C THR A 93 -6.68 10.74 12.01
N SER A 94 -7.13 9.92 11.06
CA SER A 94 -8.53 9.53 10.88
C SER A 94 -9.01 8.54 11.96
N GLN A 95 -10.32 8.37 12.07
CA GLN A 95 -10.94 7.33 12.89
C GLN A 95 -11.84 6.48 11.99
N PRO A 96 -11.49 5.21 11.72
CA PRO A 96 -10.31 4.51 12.22
C PRO A 96 -9.00 4.98 11.54
N PRO A 97 -7.86 4.92 12.26
CA PRO A 97 -6.55 5.34 11.76
C PRO A 97 -5.98 4.31 10.80
N GLN A 98 -6.54 4.24 9.60
CA GLN A 98 -6.08 3.34 8.55
C GLN A 98 -5.68 4.17 7.34
N SER A 99 -4.58 3.84 6.67
CA SER A 99 -4.12 4.58 5.49
C SER A 99 -5.23 4.86 4.46
N PRO A 100 -6.12 3.93 4.07
CA PRO A 100 -7.19 4.25 3.13
C PRO A 100 -8.18 5.30 3.62
N VAL A 101 -8.41 5.35 4.93
CA VAL A 101 -9.30 6.31 5.57
C VAL A 101 -8.58 7.65 5.71
N ALA A 102 -7.35 7.64 6.24
CA ALA A 102 -6.55 8.81 6.52
C ALA A 102 -6.19 9.58 5.24
N TRP A 103 -5.72 8.89 4.20
CA TRP A 103 -5.48 9.53 2.91
C TRP A 103 -6.76 10.04 2.26
N SER A 104 -7.91 9.37 2.44
CA SER A 104 -9.20 9.90 1.98
C SER A 104 -9.61 11.20 2.70
N ASN A 105 -9.30 11.32 4.00
CA ASN A 105 -9.47 12.58 4.73
C ASN A 105 -8.66 13.70 4.08
N PHE A 106 -7.36 13.47 3.83
CA PHE A 106 -6.48 14.47 3.21
C PHE A 106 -6.87 14.80 1.76
N ILE A 107 -7.26 13.80 0.96
CA ILE A 107 -7.64 13.99 -0.43
C ILE A 107 -8.88 14.87 -0.54
N THR A 108 -9.87 14.66 0.33
CA THR A 108 -11.19 15.28 0.21
C THR A 108 -11.43 16.45 1.15
N GLY A 109 -10.64 16.59 2.21
CA GLY A 109 -10.87 17.54 3.30
C GLY A 109 -12.08 17.18 4.18
N ARG A 110 -12.68 16.00 4.00
CA ARG A 110 -13.88 15.50 4.68
C ARG A 110 -13.51 14.35 5.60
N ASP A 111 -14.38 14.02 6.56
CA ASP A 111 -14.22 12.81 7.36
C ASP A 111 -14.90 11.58 6.70
N PRO A 112 -14.79 10.37 7.29
CA PRO A 112 -15.38 9.16 6.72
C PRO A 112 -16.89 9.20 6.54
N GLY A 113 -17.62 9.95 7.37
CA GLY A 113 -19.05 10.21 7.17
C GLY A 113 -19.35 10.96 5.86
N GLY A 114 -18.35 11.63 5.27
CA GLY A 114 -18.45 12.39 4.03
C GLY A 114 -17.90 11.66 2.81
N HIS A 115 -16.74 11.01 2.93
CA HIS A 115 -16.12 10.30 1.79
C HIS A 115 -16.52 8.81 1.69
N GLY A 116 -16.96 8.20 2.79
CA GLY A 116 -17.53 6.84 2.79
C GLY A 116 -16.51 5.70 2.74
N ILE A 117 -15.25 5.97 3.11
CA ILE A 117 -14.23 4.93 3.28
C ILE A 117 -14.04 4.76 4.79
N TYR A 118 -14.34 3.57 5.31
CA TYR A 118 -14.32 3.31 6.76
C TYR A 118 -13.25 2.33 7.20
N ASP A 119 -12.66 1.59 6.26
CA ASP A 119 -11.69 0.53 6.51
C ASP A 119 -11.01 0.13 5.18
N PHE A 120 -10.06 -0.80 5.19
CA PHE A 120 -9.65 -1.56 4.00
C PHE A 120 -10.76 -2.50 3.48
N LEU A 121 -11.70 -2.87 4.35
CA LEU A 121 -12.78 -3.80 4.07
C LEU A 121 -14.15 -3.19 4.37
N HIS A 122 -15.07 -3.25 3.42
CA HIS A 122 -16.48 -2.98 3.70
C HIS A 122 -17.25 -4.28 3.88
N ARG A 123 -18.45 -4.17 4.44
CA ARG A 123 -19.44 -5.25 4.39
C ARG A 123 -20.45 -4.96 3.28
N ASP A 124 -20.91 -6.00 2.61
CA ASP A 124 -22.18 -5.97 1.89
C ASP A 124 -23.34 -5.97 2.91
N PRO A 125 -24.23 -4.97 2.96
CA PRO A 125 -25.35 -4.95 3.90
C PRO A 125 -26.37 -6.08 3.68
N VAL A 126 -26.45 -6.66 2.48
CA VAL A 126 -27.38 -7.76 2.15
C VAL A 126 -26.86 -9.07 2.70
N THR A 127 -25.65 -9.46 2.28
CA THR A 127 -25.05 -10.77 2.59
C THR A 127 -24.20 -10.75 3.85
N ARG A 128 -23.78 -9.56 4.31
CA ARG A 128 -22.79 -9.34 5.38
C ARG A 128 -21.41 -9.89 5.03
N ALA A 129 -21.16 -10.20 3.76
CA ALA A 129 -19.87 -10.63 3.27
C ALA A 129 -18.88 -9.46 3.22
N VAL A 130 -17.59 -9.78 3.32
CA VAL A 130 -16.50 -8.83 3.10
C VAL A 130 -16.46 -8.45 1.63
N ILE A 131 -16.37 -7.15 1.36
CA ILE A 131 -16.12 -6.57 0.03
C ILE A 131 -14.97 -5.56 0.11
N GLY A 132 -14.30 -5.30 -1.02
CA GLY A 132 -13.26 -4.27 -1.09
C GLY A 132 -13.84 -2.89 -0.81
N SER A 133 -13.10 -2.06 -0.06
CA SER A 133 -13.60 -0.75 0.35
C SER A 133 -13.32 0.38 -0.62
N THR A 134 -12.34 0.26 -1.52
CA THR A 134 -11.79 1.39 -2.30
C THR A 134 -12.24 1.44 -3.76
N THR A 135 -12.60 0.30 -4.34
CA THR A 135 -13.07 0.20 -5.72
C THR A 135 -14.19 -0.81 -5.87
N VAL A 136 -15.07 -0.56 -6.84
CA VAL A 136 -16.05 -1.53 -7.33
C VAL A 136 -15.76 -1.76 -8.80
N THR A 137 -15.65 -3.02 -9.19
CA THR A 137 -15.58 -3.39 -10.61
C THR A 137 -16.98 -3.66 -11.11
N THR A 138 -17.42 -2.90 -12.11
CA THR A 138 -18.67 -3.19 -12.81
C THR A 138 -18.44 -4.45 -13.66
N PRO A 139 -19.14 -5.57 -13.42
CA PRO A 139 -18.87 -6.78 -14.19
C PRO A 139 -19.30 -6.59 -15.64
N THR A 140 -18.36 -6.63 -16.59
CA THR A 140 -18.67 -6.94 -17.99
C THR A 140 -18.77 -8.46 -18.13
N GLY A 141 -19.87 -9.02 -17.62
CA GLY A 141 -20.13 -10.46 -17.67
C GLY A 141 -19.79 -11.21 -16.37
N PHE A 142 -20.24 -12.46 -16.33
CA PHE A 142 -20.40 -13.26 -15.11
C PHE A 142 -19.09 -13.76 -14.44
N PHE A 143 -17.90 -13.51 -15.02
CA PHE A 143 -16.63 -14.09 -14.54
C PHE A 143 -15.38 -13.22 -14.87
N GLY A 144 -14.81 -12.51 -13.88
CA GLY A 144 -13.42 -12.04 -13.90
C GLY A 144 -13.19 -10.54 -13.64
N LEU A 145 -12.04 -10.22 -13.03
CA LEU A 145 -11.49 -8.86 -12.79
C LEU A 145 -10.97 -8.19 -14.08
N THR A 146 -11.13 -8.83 -15.24
CA THR A 146 -10.60 -8.38 -16.53
C THR A 146 -11.72 -7.91 -17.44
N GLY A 147 -11.75 -6.62 -17.77
CA GLY A 147 -12.60 -6.04 -18.82
C GLY A 147 -13.75 -5.11 -18.41
N GLY A 148 -13.95 -4.84 -17.11
CA GLY A 148 -15.00 -3.94 -16.61
C GLY A 148 -14.49 -2.56 -16.17
N ASP A 149 -15.37 -1.55 -16.21
CA ASP A 149 -15.07 -0.23 -15.65
C ASP A 149 -14.92 -0.36 -14.13
N VAL A 150 -13.75 0.03 -13.63
CA VAL A 150 -13.47 0.14 -12.20
C VAL A 150 -13.85 1.55 -11.76
N GLU A 151 -14.63 1.67 -10.70
CA GLU A 151 -15.01 2.94 -10.10
C GLU A 151 -14.48 3.02 -8.67
N SER A 152 -14.08 4.23 -8.24
CA SER A 152 -13.74 4.46 -6.84
C SER A 152 -15.02 4.54 -6.00
N THR A 153 -15.00 3.93 -4.82
CA THR A 153 -16.04 4.07 -3.79
C THR A 153 -15.90 5.37 -2.99
N ARG A 154 -14.74 6.04 -3.08
CA ARG A 154 -14.47 7.29 -2.37
C ARG A 154 -15.31 8.39 -2.97
N SER A 155 -16.21 8.95 -2.17
CA SER A 155 -16.98 10.14 -2.52
C SER A 155 -16.23 11.41 -2.10
N GLY A 156 -16.65 12.56 -2.65
CA GLY A 156 -15.95 13.83 -2.47
C GLY A 156 -14.89 14.08 -3.54
N ARG A 157 -14.73 15.35 -3.91
CA ARG A 157 -13.75 15.76 -4.92
C ARG A 157 -12.36 15.80 -4.31
N ALA A 158 -11.37 15.30 -5.03
CA ALA A 158 -9.99 15.47 -4.64
C ALA A 158 -9.56 16.94 -4.73
N PHE A 159 -8.76 17.42 -3.78
CA PHE A 159 -8.35 18.83 -3.72
C PHE A 159 -7.61 19.27 -4.98
N TRP A 160 -6.84 18.39 -5.65
CA TRP A 160 -6.16 18.74 -6.90
C TRP A 160 -7.12 18.96 -8.07
N LYS A 161 -8.33 18.41 -8.03
CA LYS A 161 -9.39 18.80 -8.99
C LYS A 161 -9.90 20.20 -8.73
N VAL A 162 -10.01 20.56 -7.45
CA VAL A 162 -10.42 21.91 -7.06
C VAL A 162 -9.37 22.93 -7.48
N LEU A 163 -8.08 22.61 -7.31
CA LEU A 163 -6.95 23.39 -7.83
C LEU A 163 -7.00 23.51 -9.37
N ALA A 164 -7.25 22.40 -10.07
CA ALA A 164 -7.35 22.39 -11.53
C ALA A 164 -8.46 23.30 -12.06
N ASP A 165 -9.63 23.35 -11.39
CA ASP A 165 -10.73 24.27 -11.75
C ASP A 165 -10.32 25.76 -11.64
N HIS A 166 -9.31 26.06 -10.83
CA HIS A 166 -8.76 27.40 -10.61
C HIS A 166 -7.46 27.62 -11.41
N GLY A 167 -7.13 26.72 -12.33
CA GLY A 167 -5.94 26.82 -13.19
C GLY A 167 -4.62 26.49 -12.50
N VAL A 168 -4.63 26.12 -11.21
CA VAL A 168 -3.41 25.79 -10.47
C VAL A 168 -2.92 24.40 -10.88
N PRO A 169 -1.69 24.27 -11.42
CA PRO A 169 -1.14 22.98 -11.77
C PRO A 169 -0.79 22.14 -10.54
N ALA A 170 -1.02 20.84 -10.61
CA ALA A 170 -0.70 19.91 -9.53
C ALA A 170 -0.16 18.58 -10.08
N ASP A 171 1.07 18.23 -9.70
CA ASP A 171 1.66 16.92 -9.97
C ASP A 171 1.48 16.03 -8.75
N ILE A 172 0.72 14.94 -8.93
CA ILE A 172 0.29 14.04 -7.86
C ILE A 172 0.98 12.69 -8.06
N TRP A 173 2.03 12.43 -7.29
CA TRP A 173 2.82 11.22 -7.43
C TRP A 173 2.47 10.21 -6.35
N ARG A 174 1.98 9.04 -6.80
CA ARG A 174 1.72 7.86 -5.96
C ARG A 174 0.74 8.13 -4.83
N MET A 175 -0.27 8.96 -5.07
CA MET A 175 -1.32 9.25 -4.09
C MET A 175 -2.07 7.97 -3.69
N PRO A 176 -2.06 7.56 -2.41
CA PRO A 176 -2.88 6.45 -1.93
C PRO A 176 -4.36 6.65 -2.26
N ILE A 177 -5.11 5.58 -2.50
CA ILE A 177 -6.57 5.63 -2.75
C ILE A 177 -6.96 6.51 -3.95
N ASN A 178 -6.04 6.65 -4.90
CA ASN A 178 -6.24 7.33 -6.17
C ASN A 178 -6.34 6.32 -7.33
N TYR A 179 -6.80 5.08 -7.09
CA TYR A 179 -7.10 4.12 -8.15
C TYR A 179 -8.63 3.89 -8.23
N PRO A 180 -9.27 3.97 -9.41
CA PRO A 180 -8.72 4.41 -10.70
C PRO A 180 -8.15 5.84 -10.65
N VAL A 181 -7.17 6.13 -11.51
CA VAL A 181 -6.42 7.39 -11.47
C VAL A 181 -7.29 8.62 -11.73
N GLU A 182 -7.38 9.52 -10.76
CA GLU A 182 -8.08 10.79 -10.89
C GLU A 182 -7.13 11.86 -11.46
N ALA A 183 -7.48 12.41 -12.63
CA ALA A 183 -6.63 13.34 -13.37
C ALA A 183 -6.48 14.72 -12.70
N SER A 184 -5.26 15.28 -12.70
CA SER A 184 -4.94 16.64 -12.27
C SER A 184 -4.70 17.59 -13.46
N ASN A 185 -4.48 18.88 -13.19
CA ASN A 185 -3.88 19.81 -14.16
C ASN A 185 -2.35 19.66 -14.11
N GLY A 186 -1.83 18.54 -14.60
CA GLY A 186 -0.44 18.14 -14.43
C GLY A 186 -0.31 16.65 -14.74
N VAL A 187 0.47 15.93 -13.94
CA VAL A 187 0.48 14.46 -13.93
C VAL A 187 -0.15 13.92 -12.65
N SER A 188 -0.76 12.74 -12.73
CA SER A 188 -1.33 12.02 -11.60
C SER A 188 -0.99 10.54 -11.71
N PHE A 189 -0.46 9.97 -10.64
CA PHE A 189 -0.12 8.55 -10.52
C PHE A 189 -0.78 7.98 -9.28
N PRO A 190 -1.46 6.82 -9.37
CA PRO A 190 -2.06 6.17 -8.23
C PRO A 190 -0.99 5.50 -7.36
N GLY A 191 -1.26 5.41 -6.06
CA GLY A 191 -0.39 4.85 -5.03
C GLY A 191 -0.93 3.55 -4.44
N MET A 192 -0.81 3.43 -3.12
CA MET A 192 -1.40 2.33 -2.34
C MET A 192 -2.85 2.05 -2.79
N MET A 193 -3.20 0.76 -2.86
CA MET A 193 -4.46 0.21 -3.40
C MET A 193 -4.57 0.14 -4.93
N THR A 194 -3.52 0.51 -5.67
CA THR A 194 -3.40 0.12 -7.09
C THR A 194 -3.17 -1.39 -7.19
N PRO A 195 -4.01 -2.15 -7.92
CA PRO A 195 -3.90 -3.60 -7.98
C PRO A 195 -2.74 -4.07 -8.85
N ALA A 196 -2.33 -5.33 -8.63
CA ALA A 196 -1.57 -6.07 -9.61
C ALA A 196 -2.51 -6.63 -10.69
N VAL A 197 -1.97 -7.08 -11.82
CA VAL A 197 -2.76 -7.69 -12.90
C VAL A 197 -3.49 -8.93 -12.42
N ASP A 198 -2.83 -9.74 -11.57
CA ASP A 198 -3.27 -11.07 -11.17
C ASP A 198 -3.82 -11.15 -9.74
N SER A 199 -3.82 -10.04 -9.01
CA SER A 199 -4.18 -10.02 -7.59
C SER A 199 -4.49 -8.60 -7.11
N ALA A 200 -5.40 -8.46 -6.14
CA ALA A 200 -5.82 -7.15 -5.64
C ALA A 200 -4.68 -6.37 -4.97
N TYR A 201 -3.81 -7.03 -4.20
CA TYR A 201 -2.73 -6.39 -3.44
C TYR A 201 -1.40 -7.17 -3.53
N GLY A 202 -1.15 -7.85 -4.65
CA GLY A 202 0.11 -8.53 -4.93
C GLY A 202 0.24 -9.92 -4.32
N GLU A 203 0.35 -10.91 -5.19
CA GLU A 203 0.63 -12.30 -4.84
C GLU A 203 1.76 -12.84 -5.70
N ALA A 204 2.94 -12.98 -5.08
CA ALA A 204 4.11 -13.54 -5.71
C ALA A 204 3.96 -15.01 -6.08
N SER A 205 4.84 -15.53 -6.93
CA SER A 205 5.00 -16.97 -7.17
C SER A 205 6.33 -17.46 -6.61
N PHE A 206 6.34 -18.66 -6.03
CA PHE A 206 7.55 -19.27 -5.49
C PHE A 206 7.72 -20.68 -6.04
N PHE A 207 8.92 -20.97 -6.51
CA PHE A 207 9.24 -22.18 -7.27
C PHE A 207 10.39 -22.91 -6.58
N THR A 208 10.27 -24.22 -6.40
CA THR A 208 11.36 -25.01 -5.83
C THR A 208 11.36 -26.47 -6.24
N THR A 209 12.56 -27.06 -6.33
CA THR A 209 12.74 -28.51 -6.52
C THR A 209 12.57 -29.31 -5.22
N ASP A 210 12.39 -28.65 -4.07
CA ASP A 210 12.07 -29.35 -2.82
C ASP A 210 10.62 -29.86 -2.84
N ALA A 211 10.47 -31.18 -2.92
CA ALA A 211 9.18 -31.86 -2.92
C ALA A 211 8.40 -31.72 -1.59
N PHE A 212 9.08 -31.36 -0.50
CA PHE A 212 8.49 -31.20 0.84
C PHE A 212 8.26 -29.73 1.22
N ALA A 213 8.49 -28.78 0.31
CA ALA A 213 8.24 -27.38 0.59
C ALA A 213 6.77 -27.11 0.95
N SER A 214 5.82 -27.84 0.35
CA SER A 214 4.38 -27.75 0.61
C SER A 214 3.97 -28.22 2.02
N ASP A 215 4.80 -29.00 2.70
CA ASP A 215 4.55 -29.39 4.10
C ASP A 215 4.78 -28.22 5.06
N ARG A 216 5.59 -27.25 4.63
CA ARG A 216 6.06 -26.11 5.43
C ARG A 216 5.41 -24.79 5.00
N ILE A 217 5.25 -24.57 3.69
CA ILE A 217 4.70 -23.35 3.11
C ILE A 217 3.29 -23.66 2.57
N SER A 218 2.27 -23.08 3.21
CA SER A 218 0.88 -23.16 2.73
C SER A 218 0.55 -21.91 1.92
N TYR A 219 0.80 -21.96 0.61
CA TYR A 219 0.60 -20.81 -0.27
C TYR A 219 0.16 -21.23 -1.67
N LYS A 220 -0.86 -20.54 -2.23
CA LYS A 220 -1.53 -21.00 -3.47
C LYS A 220 -0.69 -20.84 -4.75
N LYS A 221 0.30 -19.95 -4.74
CA LYS A 221 1.26 -19.77 -5.84
C LYS A 221 2.65 -20.36 -5.51
N LEU A 222 2.68 -21.36 -4.62
CA LEU A 222 3.82 -22.26 -4.47
C LEU A 222 3.78 -23.32 -5.58
N ASP A 223 4.92 -23.53 -6.23
CA ASP A 223 5.18 -24.63 -7.15
C ASP A 223 6.37 -25.45 -6.62
N ALA A 224 6.05 -26.54 -5.93
CA ALA A 224 7.01 -27.37 -5.18
C ALA A 224 7.25 -28.71 -5.88
N GLY A 225 8.44 -29.28 -5.69
CA GLY A 225 8.82 -30.56 -6.31
C GLY A 225 9.05 -30.48 -7.81
N LEU A 226 9.44 -29.31 -8.32
CA LEU A 226 9.86 -29.15 -9.71
C LEU A 226 10.99 -30.12 -10.06
N THR A 227 10.97 -30.65 -11.28
CA THR A 227 11.97 -31.63 -11.72
C THR A 227 13.02 -30.95 -12.60
N GLU A 228 14.26 -30.93 -12.13
CA GLU A 228 15.41 -30.57 -12.96
C GLU A 228 15.81 -31.77 -13.85
N ARG A 229 15.95 -31.53 -15.16
CA ARG A 229 16.41 -32.53 -16.14
C ARG A 229 17.54 -31.96 -16.97
N GLY A 230 18.76 -32.43 -16.71
CA GLY A 230 19.95 -32.01 -17.47
C GLY A 230 20.25 -30.51 -17.32
N GLY A 231 20.09 -29.96 -16.12
CA GLY A 231 20.27 -28.52 -15.87
C GLY A 231 19.12 -27.65 -16.34
N VAL A 232 17.94 -28.21 -16.62
CA VAL A 232 16.77 -27.46 -17.10
C VAL A 232 15.56 -27.74 -16.22
N ILE A 233 14.83 -26.70 -15.84
CA ILE A 233 13.51 -26.76 -15.20
C ILE A 233 12.50 -26.09 -16.14
N ASP A 234 11.45 -26.82 -16.50
CA ASP A 234 10.28 -26.25 -17.16
C ASP A 234 9.18 -26.01 -16.11
N ALA A 235 8.68 -24.78 -16.05
CA ALA A 235 7.67 -24.32 -15.11
C ALA A 235 6.63 -23.44 -15.81
N GLU A 236 5.56 -23.11 -15.09
CA GLU A 236 4.55 -22.16 -15.56
C GLU A 236 4.38 -21.01 -14.57
N LEU A 237 4.58 -19.79 -15.06
CA LEU A 237 4.23 -18.60 -14.28
C LEU A 237 2.71 -18.42 -14.32
N LYS A 238 2.05 -18.46 -13.16
CA LYS A 238 0.59 -18.28 -13.05
C LYS A 238 0.22 -16.82 -13.25
N GLY A 239 -0.78 -16.57 -14.08
CA GLY A 239 -1.28 -15.23 -14.43
C GLY A 239 -2.68 -14.93 -13.89
N PRO A 240 -3.31 -13.83 -14.37
CA PRO A 240 -4.68 -13.47 -14.02
C PRO A 240 -5.70 -14.51 -14.50
N SER A 241 -6.89 -14.52 -13.90
CA SER A 241 -8.01 -15.28 -14.47
C SER A 241 -8.64 -14.54 -15.65
N ILE A 242 -8.80 -15.24 -16.78
CA ILE A 242 -9.37 -14.72 -18.03
C ILE A 242 -10.65 -15.52 -18.31
N GLY A 243 -11.82 -14.87 -18.24
CA GLY A 243 -13.10 -15.53 -18.44
C GLY A 243 -13.41 -16.65 -17.44
N GLY A 244 -12.81 -16.62 -16.25
CA GLY A 244 -12.93 -17.65 -15.22
C GLY A 244 -11.93 -18.81 -15.35
N GLU A 245 -11.12 -18.83 -16.40
CA GLU A 245 -10.02 -19.79 -16.56
C GLU A 245 -8.71 -19.18 -16.03
N ALA A 246 -7.83 -20.00 -15.45
CA ALA A 246 -6.51 -19.56 -15.04
C ALA A 246 -5.61 -19.45 -16.28
N SER A 247 -4.90 -18.34 -16.43
CA SER A 247 -3.87 -18.19 -17.46
C SER A 247 -2.47 -18.52 -16.90
N SER A 248 -1.54 -18.86 -17.78
CA SER A 248 -0.14 -19.05 -17.44
C SER A 248 0.78 -18.67 -18.60
N ALA A 249 2.05 -18.40 -18.28
CA ALA A 249 3.11 -18.14 -19.24
C ALA A 249 4.21 -19.20 -19.08
N PRO A 250 4.70 -19.82 -20.18
CA PRO A 250 5.78 -20.80 -20.12
C PRO A 250 7.08 -20.16 -19.60
N LEU A 251 7.71 -20.79 -18.62
CA LEU A 251 8.98 -20.37 -18.04
C LEU A 251 9.97 -21.54 -18.09
N THR A 252 11.11 -21.35 -18.76
CA THR A 252 12.20 -22.32 -18.76
C THR A 252 13.39 -21.75 -18.01
N VAL A 253 13.96 -22.52 -17.09
CA VAL A 253 15.11 -22.11 -16.28
C VAL A 253 16.29 -23.05 -16.54
N TYR A 254 17.38 -22.50 -17.06
CA TYR A 254 18.64 -23.20 -17.28
C TYR A 254 19.59 -22.95 -16.11
N ILE A 255 20.21 -23.99 -15.59
CA ILE A 255 21.06 -23.93 -14.40
C ILE A 255 22.49 -24.29 -14.76
N ASP A 256 23.41 -23.40 -14.42
CA ASP A 256 24.84 -23.62 -14.51
C ASP A 256 25.47 -23.46 -13.12
N ARG A 257 25.79 -24.56 -12.46
CA ARG A 257 26.41 -24.57 -11.12
C ARG A 257 27.90 -24.24 -11.14
N GLU A 258 28.52 -24.26 -12.33
CA GLU A 258 29.94 -23.97 -12.51
C GLU A 258 30.18 -22.53 -12.99
N ALA A 259 29.11 -21.75 -13.19
CA ALA A 259 29.21 -20.35 -13.55
C ALA A 259 29.99 -19.58 -12.47
N THR A 260 30.92 -18.75 -12.93
CA THR A 260 31.75 -17.91 -12.06
C THR A 260 31.24 -16.47 -12.05
N ASP A 261 31.27 -15.82 -10.88
CA ASP A 261 31.02 -14.39 -10.79
C ASP A 261 32.15 -13.64 -11.52
N PRO A 262 31.84 -12.85 -12.57
CA PRO A 262 32.86 -12.14 -13.33
C PRO A 262 33.62 -11.08 -12.50
N ARG A 263 33.08 -10.63 -11.37
CA ARG A 263 33.66 -9.63 -10.48
C ARG A 263 34.67 -10.23 -9.51
N THR A 264 34.38 -11.42 -8.97
CA THR A 264 35.19 -12.06 -7.92
C THR A 264 36.01 -13.25 -8.45
N GLY A 265 35.57 -13.86 -9.56
CA GLY A 265 36.11 -15.11 -10.10
C GLY A 265 35.68 -16.37 -9.33
N GLU A 266 34.84 -16.23 -8.32
CA GLU A 266 34.35 -17.36 -7.50
C GLU A 266 33.24 -18.12 -8.22
N VAL A 267 33.18 -19.44 -8.03
CA VAL A 267 32.07 -20.27 -8.53
C VAL A 267 30.86 -20.04 -7.62
N THR A 268 29.89 -19.28 -8.12
CA THR A 268 28.63 -18.97 -7.43
C THR A 268 27.45 -19.75 -8.03
N GLY A 269 27.61 -20.21 -9.27
CA GLY A 269 26.54 -20.73 -10.09
C GLY A 269 25.60 -19.61 -10.57
N ALA A 270 24.82 -19.91 -11.60
CA ALA A 270 23.84 -19.00 -12.17
C ALA A 270 22.64 -19.77 -12.73
N ALA A 271 21.51 -19.08 -12.87
CA ALA A 271 20.37 -19.56 -13.64
C ALA A 271 19.95 -18.54 -14.71
N ALA A 272 19.67 -19.03 -15.91
CA ALA A 272 19.07 -18.25 -16.98
C ALA A 272 17.57 -18.53 -17.05
N PHE A 273 16.74 -17.50 -16.90
CA PHE A 273 15.29 -17.57 -16.97
C PHE A 273 14.84 -17.10 -18.36
N GLU A 274 14.22 -18.00 -19.12
CA GLU A 274 13.64 -17.75 -20.43
C GLU A 274 12.11 -17.61 -20.31
N LEU A 275 11.61 -16.43 -20.66
CA LEU A 275 10.19 -16.07 -20.65
C LEU A 275 9.85 -15.39 -21.99
N GLY A 276 9.14 -16.10 -22.86
CA GLY A 276 8.84 -15.62 -24.21
C GLY A 276 10.11 -15.41 -25.06
N LEU A 277 10.39 -14.16 -25.45
CA LEU A 277 11.57 -13.79 -26.24
C LEU A 277 12.71 -13.19 -25.41
N ARG A 278 12.59 -13.20 -24.08
CA ARG A 278 13.56 -12.60 -23.16
C ARG A 278 14.25 -13.68 -22.35
N THR A 279 15.55 -13.53 -22.18
CA THR A 279 16.37 -14.34 -21.29
C THR A 279 17.12 -13.41 -20.34
N LEU A 280 17.05 -13.69 -19.04
CA LEU A 280 17.81 -13.00 -17.99
C LEU A 280 18.65 -14.02 -17.24
N VAL A 281 19.82 -13.62 -16.73
CA VAL A 281 20.72 -14.49 -15.97
C VAL A 281 20.89 -13.91 -14.58
N LEU A 282 20.73 -14.73 -13.54
CA LEU A 282 20.89 -14.36 -12.14
C LEU A 282 21.84 -15.31 -11.43
N GLN A 283 22.61 -14.77 -10.48
CA GLN A 283 23.31 -15.56 -9.46
C GLN A 283 22.44 -15.69 -8.19
N PRO A 284 22.70 -16.68 -7.33
CA PRO A 284 22.06 -16.77 -6.03
C PRO A 284 22.17 -15.45 -5.24
N GLY A 285 21.07 -14.98 -4.68
CA GLY A 285 20.96 -13.69 -4.00
C GLY A 285 20.64 -12.50 -4.90
N GLU A 286 20.57 -12.66 -6.22
CA GLU A 286 20.30 -11.54 -7.14
C GLU A 286 18.82 -11.41 -7.52
N TRP A 287 18.36 -10.16 -7.55
CA TRP A 287 17.08 -9.74 -8.11
C TRP A 287 17.27 -9.27 -9.56
N SER A 288 16.34 -9.59 -10.44
CA SER A 288 16.33 -9.10 -11.81
C SER A 288 15.73 -7.69 -11.91
N ASP A 289 16.00 -7.03 -13.04
CA ASP A 289 15.11 -5.99 -13.57
C ASP A 289 13.76 -6.58 -13.97
N PHE A 290 12.77 -5.72 -14.18
CA PHE A 290 11.46 -6.15 -14.68
C PHE A 290 11.56 -6.73 -16.10
N VAL A 291 10.82 -7.81 -16.34
CA VAL A 291 10.70 -8.48 -17.63
C VAL A 291 9.23 -8.56 -18.03
N PRO A 292 8.89 -8.21 -19.29
CA PRO A 292 7.53 -8.31 -19.78
C PRO A 292 7.09 -9.77 -19.88
N VAL A 293 5.82 -10.01 -19.56
CA VAL A 293 5.15 -11.30 -19.66
C VAL A 293 3.81 -11.12 -20.37
N ASP A 294 3.41 -12.09 -21.18
CA ASP A 294 2.11 -12.14 -21.84
C ASP A 294 1.35 -13.40 -21.40
N PHE A 295 0.09 -13.22 -21.02
CA PHE A 295 -0.82 -14.28 -20.61
C PHE A 295 -1.95 -14.48 -21.63
N GLY A 296 -1.59 -14.59 -22.91
CA GLY A 296 -2.57 -14.75 -23.99
C GLY A 296 -3.27 -13.45 -24.35
N GLY A 297 -2.51 -12.35 -24.44
CA GLY A 297 -3.00 -11.01 -24.79
C GLY A 297 -3.23 -10.07 -23.59
N ILE A 298 -3.02 -10.55 -22.37
CA ILE A 298 -2.93 -9.70 -21.17
C ILE A 298 -1.46 -9.57 -20.79
N GLY A 299 -0.90 -8.38 -21.04
CA GLY A 299 0.48 -8.05 -20.72
C GLY A 299 0.68 -7.61 -19.27
N GLY A 300 1.84 -7.93 -18.71
CA GLY A 300 2.30 -7.43 -17.43
C GLY A 300 3.82 -7.47 -17.34
N VAL A 301 4.37 -7.10 -16.19
CA VAL A 301 5.81 -7.17 -15.91
C VAL A 301 6.08 -7.86 -14.58
N VAL A 302 7.16 -8.65 -14.51
CA VAL A 302 7.59 -9.36 -13.31
C VAL A 302 9.08 -9.20 -13.05
N ARG A 303 9.50 -9.26 -11.79
CA ARG A 303 10.90 -9.45 -11.39
C ARG A 303 11.10 -10.87 -10.89
N PHE A 304 12.31 -11.39 -11.07
CA PHE A 304 12.75 -12.66 -10.51
C PHE A 304 13.77 -12.45 -9.41
N TYR A 305 13.81 -13.37 -8.46
CA TYR A 305 14.88 -13.47 -7.48
C TYR A 305 15.33 -14.92 -7.38
N LEU A 306 16.63 -15.17 -7.59
CA LEU A 306 17.20 -16.50 -7.45
C LEU A 306 17.71 -16.65 -6.02
N ARG A 307 17.03 -17.42 -5.18
CA ARG A 307 17.46 -17.63 -3.79
C ARG A 307 18.70 -18.53 -3.73
N GLN A 308 18.62 -19.69 -4.37
CA GLN A 308 19.65 -20.72 -4.27
C GLN A 308 19.53 -21.75 -5.40
N LEU A 309 20.64 -22.47 -5.64
CA LEU A 309 20.70 -23.62 -6.56
C LEU A 309 20.81 -24.98 -5.85
N GLU A 310 21.26 -24.99 -4.59
CA GLU A 310 21.55 -26.19 -3.81
C GLU A 310 21.09 -26.02 -2.35
N PRO A 311 20.68 -27.09 -1.64
CA PRO A 311 20.48 -28.46 -2.14
C PRO A 311 19.25 -28.60 -3.06
N HIS A 312 18.40 -27.57 -3.05
CA HIS A 312 17.25 -27.43 -3.92
C HIS A 312 17.34 -26.09 -4.63
N VAL A 313 16.96 -26.08 -5.90
CA VAL A 313 16.79 -24.83 -6.64
C VAL A 313 15.56 -24.14 -6.06
N ALA A 314 15.67 -22.86 -5.76
CA ALA A 314 14.55 -22.06 -5.29
C ALA A 314 14.64 -20.65 -5.88
N PHE A 315 13.52 -20.20 -6.44
CA PHE A 315 13.42 -18.86 -7.00
C PHE A 315 12.00 -18.31 -6.85
N TYR A 316 11.94 -16.99 -6.96
CA TYR A 316 10.76 -16.17 -6.72
C TYR A 316 10.44 -15.38 -7.99
N ALA A 317 9.15 -15.17 -8.25
CA ALA A 317 8.67 -14.18 -9.20
C ALA A 317 7.73 -13.22 -8.47
N SER A 318 7.94 -11.91 -8.64
CA SER A 318 7.07 -10.87 -8.07
C SER A 318 5.62 -11.03 -8.54
N PRO A 319 4.65 -10.40 -7.87
CA PRO A 319 3.33 -10.24 -8.46
C PRO A 319 3.41 -9.65 -9.88
N VAL A 320 2.44 -10.01 -10.74
CA VAL A 320 2.38 -9.50 -12.11
C VAL A 320 1.92 -8.04 -12.06
N ASN A 321 2.87 -7.12 -12.22
CA ASN A 321 2.59 -5.69 -12.24
C ASN A 321 1.97 -5.29 -13.59
N ILE A 322 1.15 -4.24 -13.59
CA ILE A 322 0.67 -3.61 -14.84
C ILE A 322 1.90 -3.06 -15.57
N ASP A 323 2.06 -3.40 -16.85
CA ASP A 323 3.14 -2.85 -17.66
C ASP A 323 2.93 -1.33 -17.86
N PRO A 324 3.80 -0.45 -17.32
CA PRO A 324 3.61 0.99 -17.45
C PRO A 324 3.74 1.50 -18.89
N SER A 325 4.38 0.74 -19.80
CA SER A 325 4.56 1.12 -21.20
C SER A 325 3.35 0.78 -22.08
N ASN A 326 2.56 -0.20 -21.66
CA ASN A 326 1.33 -0.62 -22.34
C ASN A 326 0.28 -1.08 -21.32
N PRO A 327 -0.25 -0.17 -20.51
CA PRO A 327 -1.01 -0.54 -19.32
C PRO A 327 -2.42 -1.03 -19.68
N ILE A 328 -2.78 -2.20 -19.14
CA ILE A 328 -4.13 -2.80 -19.29
C ILE A 328 -5.23 -1.97 -18.62
N TYR A 329 -4.87 -1.21 -17.58
CA TYR A 329 -5.69 -0.23 -16.89
C TYR A 329 -4.85 1.02 -16.67
N ASP A 330 -5.46 2.20 -16.73
CA ASP A 330 -4.71 3.45 -16.60
C ASP A 330 -4.05 3.55 -15.21
N VAL A 331 -2.71 3.61 -15.22
CA VAL A 331 -1.84 3.81 -14.04
C VAL A 331 -1.19 5.19 -14.03
N SER A 332 -1.69 6.09 -14.89
CA SER A 332 -1.35 7.51 -14.87
C SER A 332 -2.43 8.33 -15.59
N ALA A 333 -2.51 9.61 -15.25
CA ALA A 333 -3.23 10.62 -16.02
C ALA A 333 -2.31 11.82 -16.28
N PRO A 334 -2.06 12.22 -17.55
CA PRO A 334 -2.52 11.56 -18.77
C PRO A 334 -1.96 10.14 -18.90
N LYS A 335 -2.64 9.30 -19.69
CA LYS A 335 -2.29 7.88 -19.88
C LYS A 335 -0.85 7.66 -20.37
N SER A 336 -0.29 8.60 -21.15
CA SER A 336 1.09 8.48 -21.67
C SER A 336 2.15 8.64 -20.58
N ALA A 337 1.84 9.31 -19.46
CA ALA A 337 2.83 9.65 -18.44
C ALA A 337 3.47 8.41 -17.79
N SER A 338 2.77 7.26 -17.75
CA SER A 338 3.33 6.01 -17.25
C SER A 338 4.45 5.47 -18.13
N ALA A 339 4.29 5.59 -19.45
CA ALA A 339 5.28 5.16 -20.44
C ALA A 339 6.47 6.14 -20.47
N ASP A 340 6.19 7.45 -20.43
CA ASP A 340 7.23 8.50 -20.36
C ASP A 340 8.14 8.30 -19.14
N LEU A 341 7.54 7.99 -17.98
CA LEU A 341 8.29 7.69 -16.76
C LEU A 341 9.12 6.40 -16.91
N ALA A 342 8.54 5.34 -17.49
CA ALA A 342 9.26 4.08 -17.69
C ALA A 342 10.46 4.25 -18.65
N GLU A 343 10.34 5.12 -19.66
CA GLU A 343 11.47 5.49 -20.53
C GLU A 343 12.56 6.25 -19.76
N ALA A 344 12.17 7.14 -18.85
CA ALA A 344 13.11 7.96 -18.07
C ALA A 344 13.87 7.19 -16.99
N ILE A 345 13.19 6.32 -16.23
CA ILE A 345 13.78 5.67 -15.04
C ILE A 345 13.90 4.14 -15.14
N GLY A 346 13.44 3.56 -16.25
CA GLY A 346 13.23 2.12 -16.41
C GLY A 346 11.86 1.66 -15.92
N THR A 347 11.49 0.42 -16.23
CA THR A 347 10.24 -0.18 -15.75
C THR A 347 10.21 -0.20 -14.22
N TYR A 348 9.05 0.13 -13.65
CA TYR A 348 8.84 0.34 -12.21
C TYR A 348 7.60 -0.39 -11.68
N TYR A 349 7.49 -0.51 -10.36
CA TYR A 349 6.33 -1.06 -9.68
C TYR A 349 5.11 -0.16 -9.87
N THR A 350 4.11 -0.66 -10.62
CA THR A 350 2.81 -0.01 -10.76
C THR A 350 1.88 -0.38 -9.60
N GLN A 351 1.99 -1.60 -9.05
CA GLN A 351 1.28 -2.04 -7.86
C GLN A 351 1.45 -1.06 -6.70
N GLY A 352 0.39 -0.83 -5.93
CA GLY A 352 0.34 0.18 -4.89
C GLY A 352 1.22 -0.11 -3.68
N MET A 353 1.11 -1.32 -3.12
CA MET A 353 1.94 -1.84 -2.03
C MET A 353 3.07 -2.67 -2.65
N ALA A 354 4.22 -2.05 -2.91
CA ALA A 354 5.28 -2.67 -3.71
C ALA A 354 6.28 -3.49 -2.87
N GLU A 355 6.46 -3.13 -1.60
CA GLU A 355 7.16 -3.95 -0.62
C GLU A 355 6.37 -5.26 -0.43
N ASP A 356 7.04 -6.41 -0.61
CA ASP A 356 6.38 -7.72 -0.72
C ASP A 356 5.93 -8.29 0.65
N VAL A 357 5.12 -7.52 1.36
CA VAL A 357 4.58 -7.86 2.70
C VAL A 357 3.86 -9.20 2.70
N ASN A 358 3.12 -9.51 1.64
CA ASN A 358 2.43 -10.80 1.52
C ASN A 358 3.41 -11.95 1.36
N ALA A 359 4.54 -11.77 0.67
CA ALA A 359 5.53 -12.83 0.54
C ALA A 359 6.15 -13.14 1.91
N LEU A 360 6.54 -12.12 2.67
CA LEU A 360 7.10 -12.30 4.01
C LEU A 360 6.03 -12.85 4.99
N LYS A 361 4.79 -12.37 4.94
CA LYS A 361 3.66 -12.84 5.76
C LYS A 361 3.28 -14.31 5.50
N ASN A 362 3.66 -14.84 4.34
CA ASN A 362 3.43 -16.23 3.96
C ASN A 362 4.72 -17.08 3.98
N GLU A 363 5.78 -16.59 4.64
CA GLU A 363 7.07 -17.28 4.79
C GLU A 363 7.70 -17.68 3.43
N ILE A 364 7.39 -16.92 2.37
CA ILE A 364 7.93 -17.14 1.03
C ILE A 364 9.34 -16.58 0.95
N ILE A 365 9.57 -15.39 1.52
CA ILE A 365 10.86 -14.72 1.62
C ILE A 365 11.26 -14.54 3.09
N THR A 366 12.56 -14.45 3.35
CA THR A 366 13.11 -14.17 4.69
C THR A 366 13.07 -12.67 5.01
N ASP A 367 13.36 -12.29 6.26
CA ASP A 367 13.45 -10.87 6.62
C ASP A 367 14.59 -10.16 5.86
N ASP A 368 15.76 -10.79 5.68
CA ASP A 368 16.87 -10.24 4.88
C ASP A 368 16.46 -10.00 3.43
N GLU A 369 15.76 -10.96 2.83
CA GLU A 369 15.28 -10.85 1.45
C GLU A 369 14.21 -9.77 1.31
N PHE A 370 13.38 -9.59 2.34
CA PHE A 370 12.41 -8.50 2.40
C PHE A 370 13.08 -7.13 2.56
N LEU A 371 14.16 -7.01 3.37
CA LEU A 371 14.97 -5.78 3.45
C LEU A 371 15.57 -5.43 2.08
N ALA A 372 16.15 -6.41 1.39
CA ALA A 372 16.72 -6.22 0.06
C ALA A 372 15.66 -5.83 -0.97
N GLN A 373 14.50 -6.49 -0.97
CA GLN A 373 13.40 -6.17 -1.88
C GLN A 373 12.82 -4.77 -1.60
N SER A 374 12.66 -4.40 -0.32
CA SER A 374 12.19 -3.07 0.07
C SER A 374 13.15 -1.97 -0.36
N ASP A 375 14.46 -2.25 -0.40
CA ASP A 375 15.46 -1.30 -0.90
C ASP A 375 15.38 -1.07 -2.41
N LEU A 376 14.97 -2.08 -3.20
CA LEU A 376 14.65 -1.91 -4.62
C LEU A 376 13.49 -0.92 -4.80
N VAL A 377 12.44 -1.06 -3.99
CA VAL A 377 11.27 -0.17 -4.01
C VAL A 377 11.68 1.25 -3.61
N TYR A 378 12.41 1.41 -2.51
CA TYR A 378 12.90 2.71 -2.04
C TYR A 378 13.78 3.41 -3.10
N THR A 379 14.75 2.70 -3.67
CA THR A 379 15.65 3.23 -4.69
C THR A 379 14.92 3.61 -5.98
N GLU A 380 13.95 2.80 -6.40
CA GLU A 380 13.06 3.14 -7.51
C GLU A 380 12.21 4.39 -7.23
N ARG A 381 11.67 4.51 -6.01
CA ARG A 381 10.88 5.67 -5.59
C ARG A 381 11.72 6.95 -5.56
N ARG A 382 13.00 6.87 -5.18
CA ARG A 382 13.97 7.99 -5.27
C ARG A 382 14.20 8.43 -6.71
N ARG A 383 14.42 7.51 -7.66
CA ARG A 383 14.52 7.84 -9.10
C ARG A 383 13.25 8.48 -9.64
N MET A 384 12.08 7.99 -9.22
CA MET A 384 10.79 8.59 -9.59
C MET A 384 10.64 10.01 -9.04
N MET A 385 11.09 10.25 -7.80
CA MET A 385 11.13 11.57 -7.21
C MET A 385 12.06 12.50 -7.97
N ASP A 386 13.27 12.06 -8.31
CA ASP A 386 14.21 12.85 -9.12
C ASP A 386 13.55 13.33 -10.42
N HIS A 387 12.90 12.42 -11.14
CA HIS A 387 12.16 12.76 -12.37
C HIS A 387 10.96 13.70 -12.10
N ALA A 388 10.23 13.49 -11.00
CA ALA A 388 9.15 14.38 -10.60
C ALA A 388 9.66 15.81 -10.31
N PHE A 389 10.83 15.94 -9.69
CA PHE A 389 11.47 17.23 -9.42
C PHE A 389 11.94 17.93 -10.69
N GLU A 390 12.54 17.22 -11.63
CA GLU A 390 12.93 17.78 -12.93
C GLU A 390 11.72 18.38 -13.64
N ARG A 391 10.62 17.62 -13.72
CA ARG A 391 9.35 18.11 -14.29
C ARG A 391 8.78 19.29 -13.52
N TYR A 392 8.89 19.27 -12.20
CA TYR A 392 8.38 20.35 -11.37
C TYR A 392 9.20 21.64 -11.57
N LEU A 393 10.52 21.54 -11.66
CA LEU A 393 11.42 22.67 -11.93
C LEU A 393 11.18 23.27 -13.32
N ASP A 394 10.94 22.43 -14.33
CA ASP A 394 10.66 22.87 -15.71
C ASP A 394 9.29 23.56 -15.87
N LYS A 395 8.42 23.46 -14.85
CA LYS A 395 7.09 24.08 -14.85
C LYS A 395 7.18 25.57 -14.49
N GLU A 396 7.23 26.44 -15.50
CA GLU A 396 7.35 27.90 -15.34
C GLU A 396 6.19 28.51 -14.54
N GLU A 397 4.99 27.92 -14.60
CA GLU A 397 3.83 28.44 -13.86
C GLU A 397 3.89 28.21 -12.35
N GLY A 398 4.79 27.33 -11.88
CA GLY A 398 4.83 26.85 -10.49
C GLY A 398 3.68 25.90 -10.15
N GLY A 399 3.15 25.96 -8.92
CA GLY A 399 2.05 25.09 -8.47
C GLY A 399 2.48 24.04 -7.45
N LEU A 400 1.77 22.91 -7.41
CA LEU A 400 1.92 21.88 -6.39
C LEU A 400 2.68 20.65 -6.89
N LEU A 401 3.59 20.13 -6.07
CA LEU A 401 4.12 18.77 -6.15
C LEU A 401 3.73 17.98 -4.89
N PHE A 402 2.88 16.96 -5.04
CA PHE A 402 2.68 15.95 -4.00
C PHE A 402 3.49 14.70 -4.33
N PHE A 403 4.20 14.15 -3.35
CA PHE A 403 4.95 12.91 -3.50
C PHE A 403 4.83 12.02 -2.27
N TYR A 404 4.68 10.71 -2.49
CA TYR A 404 4.40 9.74 -1.43
C TYR A 404 5.44 8.62 -1.31
N TYR A 405 5.79 8.26 -0.07
CA TYR A 405 6.63 7.13 0.31
C TYR A 405 5.89 6.18 1.28
N SER A 406 5.84 4.88 0.94
CA SER A 406 5.21 3.80 1.73
C SER A 406 6.18 3.08 2.68
N THR A 407 7.48 3.28 2.50
CA THR A 407 8.50 2.39 3.05
C THR A 407 8.53 2.36 4.58
N VAL A 408 8.23 3.48 5.25
CA VAL A 408 8.18 3.51 6.72
C VAL A 408 7.05 2.61 7.23
N ASP A 409 5.82 2.82 6.76
CA ASP A 409 4.64 2.03 7.11
C ASP A 409 4.84 0.51 6.88
N LEU A 410 5.09 0.11 5.63
CA LEU A 410 5.11 -1.30 5.26
C LEU A 410 6.26 -2.06 5.91
N MET A 411 7.42 -1.41 6.14
CA MET A 411 8.52 -2.07 6.84
C MET A 411 8.30 -2.10 8.35
N CYS A 412 7.73 -1.05 8.96
CA CYS A 412 7.42 -1.05 10.39
C CYS A 412 6.39 -2.12 10.74
N HIS A 413 5.36 -2.30 9.91
CA HIS A 413 4.44 -3.43 10.06
C HIS A 413 5.17 -4.76 10.17
N MET A 414 6.18 -4.96 9.32
CA MET A 414 6.80 -6.26 9.15
C MET A 414 7.96 -6.54 10.11
N LEU A 415 8.68 -5.51 10.56
CA LEU A 415 9.99 -5.66 11.20
C LEU A 415 10.08 -5.10 12.63
N TRP A 416 9.02 -4.46 13.14
CA TRP A 416 8.95 -3.89 14.49
C TRP A 416 9.44 -4.83 15.59
N ARG A 417 9.08 -6.13 15.52
CA ARG A 417 9.43 -7.15 16.53
C ARG A 417 10.92 -7.24 16.79
N HIS A 418 11.76 -6.86 15.82
CA HIS A 418 13.21 -6.93 15.97
C HIS A 418 13.72 -5.85 16.90
N SER A 419 13.14 -4.65 16.83
CA SER A 419 13.49 -3.50 17.68
C SER A 419 12.81 -3.50 19.04
N ASP A 420 11.67 -4.18 19.19
CA ASP A 420 10.92 -4.26 20.43
C ASP A 420 11.23 -5.55 21.22
N ALA A 421 12.10 -5.42 22.23
CA ALA A 421 12.50 -6.54 23.08
C ALA A 421 11.37 -7.13 23.95
N ASP A 422 10.27 -6.39 24.14
CA ASP A 422 9.10 -6.83 24.90
C ASP A 422 8.03 -7.48 23.99
N HIS A 423 8.21 -7.45 22.66
CA HIS A 423 7.27 -8.06 21.73
C HIS A 423 7.25 -9.59 21.90
N PRO A 424 6.06 -10.24 21.97
CA PRO A 424 5.96 -11.68 22.26
C PRO A 424 6.54 -12.60 21.18
N PHE A 425 6.83 -12.06 19.99
CA PHE A 425 7.49 -12.74 18.89
C PHE A 425 8.92 -12.22 18.62
N HIS A 426 9.53 -11.52 19.58
CA HIS A 426 10.92 -11.05 19.48
C HIS A 426 11.91 -12.22 19.47
N ASP A 427 12.87 -12.20 18.54
CA ASP A 427 13.99 -13.13 18.50
C ASP A 427 15.27 -12.41 18.95
N ALA A 428 15.67 -12.65 20.21
CA ALA A 428 16.83 -12.01 20.80
C ALA A 428 18.17 -12.42 20.17
N ALA A 429 18.24 -13.58 19.50
CA ALA A 429 19.45 -13.99 18.79
C ALA A 429 19.57 -13.19 17.50
N MET A 430 18.50 -13.18 16.69
CA MET A 430 18.46 -12.44 15.44
C MET A 430 18.61 -10.93 15.64
N ALA A 431 18.05 -10.38 16.73
CA ALA A 431 18.16 -8.96 17.08
C ALA A 431 19.61 -8.44 17.17
N GLY A 432 20.59 -9.32 17.42
CA GLY A 432 22.01 -9.00 17.45
C GLY A 432 22.76 -9.18 16.12
N ASP A 433 22.12 -9.78 15.11
CA ASP A 433 22.74 -10.04 13.81
C ASP A 433 22.87 -8.74 13.01
N ASP A 434 23.93 -8.68 12.19
CA ASP A 434 24.34 -7.46 11.47
C ASP A 434 23.33 -7.08 10.37
N THR A 435 22.99 -5.79 10.34
CA THR A 435 22.20 -5.16 9.27
C THR A 435 22.92 -3.99 8.64
N ALA A 436 24.22 -3.80 8.93
CA ALA A 436 25.02 -2.72 8.37
C ALA A 436 25.14 -2.80 6.84
N TRP A 437 25.05 -4.01 6.27
CA TRP A 437 25.01 -4.23 4.81
C TRP A 437 23.82 -3.56 4.13
N TRP A 438 22.68 -3.41 4.83
CA TRP A 438 21.46 -2.80 4.32
C TRP A 438 21.30 -1.34 4.78
N SER A 439 21.55 -1.08 6.06
CA SER A 439 21.35 0.26 6.64
C SER A 439 22.45 1.26 6.26
N GLY A 440 23.63 0.78 5.86
CA GLY A 440 24.81 1.62 5.64
C GLY A 440 25.33 2.27 6.92
N ARG A 441 24.90 1.80 8.09
CA ARG A 441 25.34 2.29 9.40
C ARG A 441 26.21 1.24 10.08
N GLU A 442 27.48 1.57 10.29
CA GLU A 442 28.43 0.71 11.00
C GLU A 442 27.88 0.32 12.38
N GLY A 443 27.89 -0.99 12.67
CA GLY A 443 27.38 -1.54 13.93
C GLY A 443 25.85 -1.60 14.05
N SER A 444 25.12 -1.32 12.97
CA SER A 444 23.68 -1.58 12.87
C SER A 444 23.40 -3.07 12.97
N ALA A 445 22.40 -3.42 13.77
CA ALA A 445 21.88 -4.77 13.91
C ALA A 445 20.36 -4.75 13.82
N TRP A 446 19.73 -5.92 13.71
CA TRP A 446 18.26 -6.05 13.60
C TRP A 446 17.47 -5.30 14.67
N LYS A 447 17.98 -5.20 15.91
CA LYS A 447 17.35 -4.38 16.97
C LYS A 447 17.23 -2.89 16.64
N ASP A 448 18.02 -2.38 15.70
CA ASP A 448 17.99 -0.98 15.28
C ASP A 448 17.15 -0.77 14.01
N VAL A 449 16.54 -1.81 13.44
CA VAL A 449 15.93 -1.77 12.10
C VAL A 449 14.85 -0.69 11.97
N VAL A 450 14.03 -0.47 13.00
CA VAL A 450 13.00 0.60 12.99
C VAL A 450 13.65 1.99 12.89
N HIS A 451 14.72 2.24 13.66
CA HIS A 451 15.45 3.50 13.57
C HIS A 451 16.12 3.69 12.21
N ASP A 452 16.69 2.61 11.65
CA ASP A 452 17.35 2.63 10.35
C ASP A 452 16.36 2.85 9.19
N ILE A 453 15.13 2.35 9.30
CA ILE A 453 14.04 2.67 8.37
C ILE A 453 13.77 4.18 8.36
N TYR A 454 13.68 4.82 9.54
CA TYR A 454 13.45 6.27 9.64
C TYR A 454 14.62 7.08 9.07
N LEU A 455 15.86 6.59 9.19
CA LEU A 455 17.03 7.22 8.58
C LEU A 455 16.96 7.23 7.04
N LYS A 456 16.17 6.37 6.40
CA LYS A 456 15.93 6.46 4.94
C LYS A 456 15.15 7.71 4.53
N VAL A 457 14.50 8.42 5.46
CA VAL A 457 13.82 9.71 5.15
C VAL A 457 14.84 10.84 4.98
N GLU A 458 16.01 10.77 5.62
CA GLU A 458 17.00 11.85 5.59
C GLU A 458 17.47 12.20 4.15
N PRO A 459 17.89 11.26 3.29
CA PRO A 459 18.30 11.59 1.91
C PRO A 459 17.14 12.17 1.07
N VAL A 460 15.89 11.83 1.39
CA VAL A 460 14.71 12.41 0.73
C VAL A 460 14.61 13.90 1.06
N ILE A 461 14.78 14.28 2.33
CA ILE A 461 14.75 15.70 2.74
C ILE A 461 15.97 16.46 2.19
N GLU A 462 17.14 15.83 2.18
CA GLU A 462 18.37 16.40 1.59
C GLU A 462 18.15 16.80 0.13
N ASP A 463 17.56 15.90 -0.65
CA ASP A 463 17.27 16.12 -2.07
C ASP A 463 16.30 17.27 -2.32
N ILE A 464 15.24 17.35 -1.52
CA ILE A 464 14.26 18.44 -1.61
C ILE A 464 14.94 19.75 -1.29
N ARG A 465 15.64 19.82 -0.15
CA ARG A 465 16.30 21.02 0.32
C ARG A 465 17.34 21.51 -0.68
N THR A 466 18.18 20.60 -1.21
CA THR A 466 19.20 20.94 -2.20
C THR A 466 18.59 21.58 -3.45
N ARG A 467 17.45 21.06 -3.91
CA ARG A 467 16.74 21.59 -5.09
C ARG A 467 16.02 22.91 -4.79
N MET A 468 15.42 23.05 -3.61
CA MET A 468 14.86 24.32 -3.13
C MET A 468 15.94 25.41 -3.11
N ASP A 469 17.09 25.12 -2.49
CA ASP A 469 18.22 26.05 -2.38
C ASP A 469 18.79 26.41 -3.76
N ALA A 470 18.82 25.46 -4.70
CA ALA A 470 19.32 25.67 -6.06
C ALA A 470 18.33 26.44 -6.97
N SER A 471 17.03 26.40 -6.69
CA SER A 471 15.99 27.01 -7.54
C SER A 471 16.10 28.54 -7.63
N GLY A 472 16.62 29.19 -6.58
CA GLY A 472 16.72 30.65 -6.51
C GLY A 472 15.40 31.38 -6.25
N GLU A 473 14.30 30.67 -5.98
CA GLU A 473 12.98 31.23 -5.67
C GLU A 473 12.39 30.59 -4.39
N PRO A 474 11.47 31.27 -3.67
CA PRO A 474 10.95 30.77 -2.40
C PRO A 474 9.98 29.60 -2.60
N TRP A 475 10.25 28.47 -1.94
CA TRP A 475 9.40 27.28 -1.96
C TRP A 475 8.90 26.97 -0.55
N GLU A 476 7.68 26.48 -0.45
CA GLU A 476 7.13 25.91 0.79
C GLU A 476 7.21 24.39 0.75
N LEU A 477 7.58 23.79 1.88
CA LEU A 477 7.59 22.34 2.07
C LEU A 477 6.68 22.00 3.27
N ILE A 478 5.81 21.03 3.07
CA ILE A 478 5.06 20.33 4.11
C ILE A 478 5.49 18.86 4.08
N VAL A 479 5.95 18.34 5.21
CA VAL A 479 6.16 16.90 5.41
C VAL A 479 5.05 16.43 6.35
N MET A 480 4.30 15.42 5.92
CA MET A 480 3.20 14.87 6.68
C MET A 480 3.23 13.35 6.71
N SER A 481 2.57 12.79 7.72
CA SER A 481 2.15 11.40 7.73
C SER A 481 0.68 11.29 8.04
N ASP A 482 0.04 10.30 7.47
CA ASP A 482 -1.37 9.99 7.65
C ASP A 482 -1.66 9.39 9.04
N HIS A 483 -0.70 8.66 9.63
CA HIS A 483 -0.74 8.15 11.01
C HIS A 483 0.67 7.84 11.54
N GLY A 484 0.78 7.61 12.85
CA GLY A 484 1.97 7.10 13.53
C GLY A 484 1.95 5.58 13.66
N PHE A 485 2.71 5.03 14.60
CA PHE A 485 2.87 3.58 14.78
C PHE A 485 2.98 3.16 16.25
N ALA A 486 2.49 1.96 16.54
CA ALA A 486 2.57 1.34 17.85
C ALA A 486 2.86 -0.18 17.73
N PRO A 487 3.38 -0.82 18.80
CA PRO A 487 3.57 -2.28 18.80
C PRO A 487 2.22 -3.00 18.73
N TYR A 488 2.13 -4.09 17.96
CA TYR A 488 0.95 -4.96 17.92
C TYR A 488 1.24 -6.27 18.66
N SER A 489 1.27 -6.19 19.99
CA SER A 489 1.67 -7.31 20.85
C SER A 489 0.51 -8.21 21.27
N ARG A 490 -0.73 -7.71 21.29
CA ARG A 490 -1.92 -8.44 21.75
C ARG A 490 -3.03 -8.40 20.70
N LYS A 491 -3.53 -9.58 20.31
CA LYS A 491 -4.60 -9.75 19.33
C LYS A 491 -5.93 -9.94 20.04
N PHE A 492 -6.84 -8.99 19.88
CA PHE A 492 -8.22 -9.06 20.34
C PHE A 492 -9.12 -9.60 19.23
N SER A 493 -10.05 -10.50 19.55
CA SER A 493 -11.05 -11.01 18.61
C SER A 493 -12.42 -10.42 18.96
N LEU A 494 -12.82 -9.36 18.25
CA LEU A 494 -14.10 -8.69 18.49
C LEU A 494 -15.28 -9.65 18.33
N ASN A 495 -15.27 -10.50 17.30
CA ASN A 495 -16.35 -11.44 17.04
C ASN A 495 -16.46 -12.54 18.10
N THR A 496 -15.34 -13.00 18.64
CA THR A 496 -15.35 -13.96 19.75
C THR A 496 -15.85 -13.32 21.04
N TRP A 497 -15.47 -12.07 21.31
CA TRP A 497 -16.02 -11.33 22.44
C TRP A 497 -17.54 -11.11 22.30
N LEU A 498 -18.02 -10.77 21.10
CA LEU A 498 -19.47 -10.61 20.84
C LEU A 498 -20.23 -11.94 20.99
N TYR A 499 -19.63 -13.05 20.57
CA TYR A 499 -20.20 -14.39 20.75
C TYR A 499 -20.29 -14.76 22.24
N ASP A 500 -19.20 -14.59 22.98
CA ASP A 500 -19.14 -14.92 24.41
C ASP A 500 -20.10 -14.10 25.28
N ASN A 501 -20.43 -12.88 24.82
CA ASN A 501 -21.38 -11.99 25.49
C ASN A 501 -22.82 -12.08 24.93
N GLY A 502 -23.08 -13.00 24.00
CA GLY A 502 -24.41 -13.29 23.47
C GLY A 502 -24.98 -12.24 22.50
N TYR A 503 -24.14 -11.36 21.96
CA TYR A 503 -24.52 -10.42 20.91
C TYR A 503 -24.48 -11.05 19.52
N LEU A 504 -23.58 -12.01 19.34
CA LEU A 504 -23.42 -12.81 18.12
C LEU A 504 -23.78 -14.26 18.43
N VAL A 505 -24.60 -14.89 17.58
CA VAL A 505 -25.10 -16.24 17.80
C VAL A 505 -24.81 -17.09 16.57
N LEU A 506 -24.04 -18.15 16.76
CA LEU A 506 -23.81 -19.16 15.73
C LEU A 506 -24.98 -20.16 15.66
N SER A 507 -25.19 -20.74 14.48
CA SER A 507 -26.24 -21.74 14.24
C SER A 507 -26.03 -23.01 15.08
N ALA A 508 -27.10 -23.78 15.27
CA ALA A 508 -27.05 -25.03 16.02
C ALA A 508 -25.99 -26.00 15.44
N GLY A 509 -25.07 -26.47 16.29
CA GLY A 509 -23.98 -27.36 15.89
C GLY A 509 -22.71 -26.66 15.43
N MET A 510 -22.73 -25.33 15.30
CA MET A 510 -21.55 -24.50 15.09
C MET A 510 -21.00 -24.02 16.45
N ASP A 511 -19.69 -23.84 16.52
CA ASP A 511 -18.99 -23.25 17.66
C ASP A 511 -17.78 -22.46 17.17
N LYS A 512 -17.04 -21.82 18.08
CA LYS A 512 -15.78 -21.14 17.77
C LYS A 512 -14.86 -22.08 16.97
N GLU A 513 -14.23 -21.52 15.95
CA GLU A 513 -13.20 -22.21 15.21
C GLU A 513 -12.04 -22.54 16.14
N ALA A 514 -11.89 -23.83 16.46
CA ALA A 514 -10.82 -24.29 17.33
C ALA A 514 -9.47 -24.11 16.64
N ARG A 515 -8.53 -23.43 17.28
CA ARG A 515 -7.12 -23.42 16.85
C ARG A 515 -6.41 -24.74 17.19
N SER A 516 -7.09 -25.88 17.05
CA SER A 516 -6.60 -27.17 17.54
C SER A 516 -5.39 -27.64 16.72
N GLY A 517 -4.26 -27.89 17.38
CA GLY A 517 -3.15 -28.69 16.84
C GLY A 517 -2.32 -28.07 15.71
N THR A 518 -2.66 -26.86 15.27
CA THR A 518 -1.92 -26.13 14.24
C THR A 518 -0.76 -25.37 14.88
N PRO A 519 0.49 -25.51 14.43
CA PRO A 519 1.59 -24.66 14.87
C PRO A 519 1.19 -23.17 14.76
N PRO A 520 1.72 -22.28 15.63
CA PRO A 520 1.32 -20.86 15.67
C PRO A 520 1.42 -20.12 14.32
N ASN A 521 2.14 -20.70 13.36
CA ASN A 521 2.42 -20.13 12.04
C ASN A 521 1.62 -20.76 10.89
N ARG A 522 0.86 -21.85 11.12
CA ARG A 522 0.13 -22.53 10.03
C ARG A 522 -1.29 -21.97 9.95
N ARG A 523 -1.57 -21.24 8.87
CA ARG A 523 -2.91 -20.68 8.60
C ARG A 523 -3.90 -21.79 8.31
N VAL A 524 -5.17 -21.54 8.66
CA VAL A 524 -6.28 -22.36 8.20
C VAL A 524 -6.48 -22.12 6.70
N PRO A 525 -6.42 -23.16 5.84
CA PRO A 525 -6.60 -23.02 4.41
C PRO A 525 -7.89 -22.28 4.08
N LEU A 526 -7.91 -21.44 3.04
CA LEU A 526 -9.09 -20.64 2.68
C LEU A 526 -10.36 -21.48 2.52
N ALA A 527 -10.25 -22.71 1.98
CA ALA A 527 -11.36 -23.64 1.81
C ALA A 527 -11.94 -24.18 3.13
N GLU A 528 -11.20 -24.05 4.23
CA GLU A 528 -11.58 -24.48 5.58
C GLU A 528 -12.00 -23.30 6.47
N GLN A 529 -11.80 -22.06 6.01
CA GLN A 529 -12.20 -20.87 6.76
C GLN A 529 -13.71 -20.71 6.74
N VAL A 530 -14.29 -20.53 7.94
CA VAL A 530 -15.72 -20.36 8.14
C VAL A 530 -16.01 -18.93 8.56
N THR A 531 -16.71 -18.17 7.73
CA THR A 531 -17.07 -16.77 8.02
C THR A 531 -18.55 -16.62 8.33
N LEU A 532 -18.90 -15.55 9.07
CA LEU A 532 -20.26 -15.25 9.52
C LEU A 532 -21.27 -15.15 8.37
N SER A 533 -20.83 -14.69 7.20
CA SER A 533 -21.68 -14.49 6.01
C SER A 533 -21.97 -15.77 5.23
N MET A 534 -21.32 -16.90 5.57
CA MET A 534 -21.59 -18.16 4.91
C MET A 534 -22.95 -18.72 5.34
N PRO A 535 -23.75 -19.28 4.41
CA PRO A 535 -25.05 -19.86 4.73
C PRO A 535 -24.96 -20.92 5.83
N GLY A 536 -25.82 -20.80 6.84
CA GLY A 536 -25.93 -21.75 7.95
C GLY A 536 -24.89 -21.59 9.06
N VAL A 537 -23.95 -20.64 8.97
CA VAL A 537 -22.95 -20.40 10.03
C VAL A 537 -23.54 -19.60 11.19
N THR A 538 -24.18 -18.47 10.87
CA THR A 538 -24.72 -17.52 11.85
C THR A 538 -26.23 -17.65 11.97
N ASP A 539 -26.77 -17.62 13.18
CA ASP A 539 -28.20 -17.47 13.43
C ASP A 539 -28.54 -15.97 13.45
N TRP A 540 -28.83 -15.42 12.27
CA TRP A 540 -29.15 -14.00 12.11
C TRP A 540 -30.46 -13.60 12.79
N SER A 541 -31.36 -14.56 13.07
CA SER A 541 -32.60 -14.31 13.81
C SER A 541 -32.38 -14.01 15.31
N LYS A 542 -31.18 -14.31 15.82
CA LYS A 542 -30.79 -14.06 17.22
C LYS A 542 -29.60 -13.10 17.37
N THR A 543 -28.78 -12.95 16.33
CA THR A 543 -27.62 -12.07 16.33
C THR A 543 -28.03 -10.60 16.31
N ARG A 544 -27.51 -9.81 17.25
CA ARG A 544 -27.79 -8.37 17.40
C ARG A 544 -26.64 -7.48 16.93
N ALA A 545 -25.40 -7.95 17.03
CA ALA A 545 -24.22 -7.22 16.58
C ALA A 545 -23.13 -8.18 16.08
N TYR A 546 -22.29 -7.69 15.17
CA TYR A 546 -21.18 -8.42 14.58
C TYR A 546 -20.05 -7.44 14.19
N GLY A 547 -18.82 -7.95 14.18
CA GLY A 547 -17.63 -7.22 13.75
C GLY A 547 -17.27 -7.55 12.29
N MET A 548 -16.89 -6.52 11.54
CA MET A 548 -16.34 -6.65 10.18
C MET A 548 -15.35 -5.51 9.94
N GLY A 549 -14.24 -5.81 9.27
CA GLY A 549 -13.11 -4.88 9.19
C GLY A 549 -12.32 -4.84 10.51
N PHE A 550 -11.25 -4.07 10.52
CA PHE A 550 -10.33 -4.02 11.66
C PHE A 550 -10.90 -3.26 12.84
N ASN A 551 -11.65 -2.17 12.62
CA ASN A 551 -12.18 -1.33 13.71
C ASN A 551 -13.72 -1.27 13.72
N GLY A 552 -14.41 -1.94 12.79
CA GLY A 552 -15.85 -1.82 12.60
C GLY A 552 -16.70 -2.79 13.42
N LEU A 553 -17.66 -2.26 14.17
CA LEU A 553 -18.79 -3.01 14.73
C LEU A 553 -20.10 -2.54 14.10
N TYR A 554 -20.92 -3.50 13.67
CA TYR A 554 -22.22 -3.27 13.06
C TYR A 554 -23.32 -3.90 13.91
N LEU A 555 -24.46 -3.22 13.98
CA LEU A 555 -25.70 -3.81 14.44
C LEU A 555 -26.37 -4.59 13.32
N ASN A 556 -27.02 -5.69 13.68
CA ASN A 556 -27.92 -6.40 12.78
C ASN A 556 -29.25 -5.63 12.68
N LEU A 557 -29.21 -4.45 12.05
CA LEU A 557 -30.26 -3.44 12.11
C LEU A 557 -31.39 -3.75 11.14
N ALA A 558 -32.62 -3.79 11.66
CA ALA A 558 -33.80 -4.01 10.86
C ALA A 558 -33.99 -2.88 9.83
N GLY A 559 -34.18 -3.26 8.56
CA GLY A 559 -34.36 -2.30 7.46
C GLY A 559 -33.06 -1.81 6.81
N ARG A 560 -31.89 -2.22 7.32
CA ARG A 560 -30.58 -1.98 6.67
C ARG A 560 -29.92 -3.30 6.29
N GLU A 561 -29.88 -4.26 7.22
CA GLU A 561 -29.25 -5.55 7.01
C GLU A 561 -30.21 -6.56 6.38
N GLY A 562 -29.72 -7.31 5.39
CA GLY A 562 -30.51 -8.27 4.63
C GLY A 562 -31.47 -7.65 3.62
N VAL A 563 -31.44 -6.33 3.42
CA VAL A 563 -32.34 -5.63 2.49
C VAL A 563 -31.61 -5.35 1.18
N ALA A 564 -32.06 -5.99 0.09
CA ALA A 564 -31.47 -5.76 -1.23
C ALA A 564 -32.05 -4.49 -1.88
N ALA A 565 -31.19 -3.63 -2.43
CA ALA A 565 -31.65 -2.53 -3.29
C ALA A 565 -32.30 -3.07 -4.58
N HIS A 566 -31.72 -4.14 -5.14
CA HIS A 566 -32.18 -4.85 -6.33
C HIS A 566 -31.86 -6.35 -6.17
N GLY A 567 -32.87 -7.23 -6.09
CA GLY A 567 -32.66 -8.68 -5.98
C GLY A 567 -33.54 -9.35 -4.92
N GLU A 568 -33.10 -10.51 -4.44
CA GLU A 568 -33.73 -11.22 -3.32
C GLU A 568 -33.11 -10.74 -2.00
N ASP A 569 -33.97 -10.43 -1.02
CA ASP A 569 -33.54 -10.07 0.32
C ASP A 569 -32.78 -11.23 0.99
N GLY A 570 -31.76 -10.88 1.78
CA GLY A 570 -31.09 -11.81 2.69
C GLY A 570 -31.89 -12.00 3.99
N GLU A 571 -31.28 -12.66 4.98
CA GLU A 571 -31.89 -12.73 6.32
C GLU A 571 -31.95 -11.33 6.95
N PRO A 572 -33.15 -10.81 7.32
CA PRO A 572 -33.31 -9.43 7.75
C PRO A 572 -32.71 -9.18 9.14
N GLY A 573 -32.28 -7.95 9.37
CA GLY A 573 -31.86 -7.50 10.70
C GLY A 573 -32.99 -7.53 11.75
N ILE A 574 -32.62 -7.75 13.01
CA ILE A 574 -33.57 -7.92 14.13
C ILE A 574 -33.59 -6.73 15.10
N VAL A 575 -32.54 -5.89 15.11
CA VAL A 575 -32.47 -4.75 16.02
C VAL A 575 -33.38 -3.65 15.49
N THR A 576 -34.38 -3.26 16.27
CA THR A 576 -35.33 -2.21 15.85
C THR A 576 -34.76 -0.81 16.04
N ALA A 577 -35.30 0.18 15.32
CA ALA A 577 -34.94 1.58 15.48
C ALA A 577 -35.12 2.08 16.94
N GLY A 578 -36.11 1.57 17.67
CA GLY A 578 -36.36 1.92 19.07
C GLY A 578 -35.34 1.34 20.07
N GLU A 579 -34.68 0.24 19.71
CA GLU A 579 -33.66 -0.40 20.54
C GLU A 579 -32.24 0.06 20.19
N ARG A 580 -32.04 0.52 18.95
CA ARG A 580 -30.73 0.85 18.36
C ARG A 580 -29.85 1.66 19.30
N ARG A 581 -30.31 2.85 19.73
CA ARG A 581 -29.47 3.76 20.52
C ARG A 581 -29.09 3.17 21.87
N ALA A 582 -30.04 2.56 22.59
CA ALA A 582 -29.76 1.94 23.89
C ALA A 582 -28.77 0.77 23.78
N LEU A 583 -28.83 0.00 22.68
CA LEU A 583 -27.87 -1.06 22.42
C LEU A 583 -26.47 -0.52 22.11
N LEU A 584 -26.35 0.57 21.34
CA LEU A 584 -25.06 1.21 21.06
C LEU A 584 -24.37 1.71 22.32
N GLU A 585 -25.10 2.42 23.19
CA GLU A 585 -24.56 2.89 24.48
C GLU A 585 -24.11 1.74 25.37
N LYS A 586 -24.87 0.64 25.40
CA LYS A 586 -24.51 -0.57 26.14
C LYS A 586 -23.22 -1.20 25.61
N LEU A 587 -23.13 -1.40 24.30
CA LEU A 587 -21.95 -1.98 23.65
C LEU A 587 -20.72 -1.10 23.84
N LYS A 588 -20.85 0.23 23.67
CA LYS A 588 -19.77 1.19 23.95
C LYS A 588 -19.23 1.03 25.37
N ALA A 589 -20.12 1.08 26.37
CA ALA A 589 -19.73 0.98 27.77
C ALA A 589 -19.07 -0.37 28.12
N GLU A 590 -19.59 -1.47 27.56
CA GLU A 590 -19.03 -2.81 27.78
C GLU A 590 -17.67 -2.98 27.09
N LEU A 591 -17.51 -2.48 25.86
CA LEU A 591 -16.22 -2.50 25.14
C LEU A 591 -15.15 -1.70 25.88
N GLU A 592 -15.45 -0.47 26.32
CA GLU A 592 -14.51 0.40 27.04
C GLU A 592 -14.16 -0.08 28.46
N ALA A 593 -14.90 -1.07 28.96
CA ALA A 593 -14.66 -1.74 30.24
C ALA A 593 -13.83 -3.03 30.09
N ILE A 594 -13.51 -3.47 28.87
CA ILE A 594 -12.73 -4.69 28.64
C ILE A 594 -11.31 -4.49 29.19
N VAL A 595 -10.90 -5.42 30.06
CA VAL A 595 -9.57 -5.52 30.61
C VAL A 595 -8.97 -6.87 30.19
N ASP A 596 -7.75 -6.82 29.67
CA ASP A 596 -6.97 -8.02 29.39
C ASP A 596 -6.62 -8.71 30.71
N PRO A 597 -7.09 -9.95 30.97
CA PRO A 597 -6.82 -10.64 32.21
C PRO A 597 -5.34 -10.97 32.43
N ALA A 598 -4.54 -11.07 31.35
CA ALA A 598 -3.12 -11.41 31.44
C ALA A 598 -2.26 -10.20 31.87
N THR A 599 -2.65 -8.99 31.45
CA THR A 599 -1.85 -7.77 31.65
C THR A 599 -2.47 -6.76 32.61
N GLY A 600 -3.77 -6.88 32.88
CA GLY A 600 -4.55 -5.91 33.66
C GLY A 600 -4.79 -4.57 32.96
N LYS A 601 -4.41 -4.43 31.69
CA LYS A 601 -4.60 -3.20 30.90
C LYS A 601 -5.95 -3.20 30.18
N LYS A 602 -6.47 -2.01 29.87
CA LYS A 602 -7.61 -1.88 28.97
C LYS A 602 -7.25 -2.37 27.56
N VAL A 603 -8.21 -2.99 26.89
CA VAL A 603 -8.07 -3.45 25.49
C VAL A 603 -8.59 -2.40 24.51
N VAL A 604 -9.74 -1.81 24.83
CA VAL A 604 -10.37 -0.75 24.05
C VAL A 604 -10.21 0.56 24.81
N ARG A 605 -9.57 1.53 24.16
CA ARG A 605 -9.37 2.88 24.70
C ARG A 605 -10.65 3.69 24.60
N ARG A 606 -11.32 3.61 23.45
CA ARG A 606 -12.60 4.28 23.14
C ARG A 606 -13.40 3.48 22.13
N ALA A 607 -14.72 3.53 22.23
CA ALA A 607 -15.65 2.95 21.26
C ALA A 607 -16.62 4.04 20.79
N ASP A 608 -16.38 4.63 19.62
CA ASP A 608 -17.14 5.80 19.17
C ASP A 608 -18.37 5.42 18.38
N ILE A 609 -19.52 5.99 18.73
CA ILE A 609 -20.74 5.81 17.94
C ILE A 609 -20.61 6.72 16.71
N ALA A 610 -20.62 6.13 15.51
CA ALA A 610 -20.33 6.84 14.26
C ALA A 610 -21.26 8.05 14.01
N GLU A 611 -22.53 7.94 14.41
CA GLU A 611 -23.52 9.00 14.25
C GLU A 611 -23.27 10.21 15.16
N ASP A 612 -22.49 10.05 16.23
CA ASP A 612 -22.09 11.15 17.11
C ASP A 612 -20.72 11.69 16.72
N PHE A 613 -19.84 10.81 16.23
CA PHE A 613 -18.44 11.12 16.00
C PHE A 613 -18.18 11.88 14.70
N TYR A 614 -18.69 11.40 13.56
CA TYR A 614 -18.40 12.03 12.27
C TYR A 614 -19.11 13.39 12.15
N ALA A 615 -18.45 14.42 11.65
CA ALA A 615 -19.08 15.70 11.35
C ALA A 615 -19.93 15.60 10.06
N ASN A 616 -19.40 14.94 9.03
CA ASN A 616 -20.14 14.64 7.81
C ASN A 616 -21.12 13.47 8.02
N LYS A 617 -22.28 13.52 7.35
CA LYS A 617 -23.38 12.56 7.57
C LYS A 617 -23.89 11.86 6.30
N GLU A 618 -23.37 12.24 5.14
CA GLU A 618 -23.86 11.86 3.82
C GLU A 618 -23.71 10.36 3.54
N ARG A 619 -22.73 9.71 4.17
CA ARG A 619 -22.39 8.29 3.98
C ARG A 619 -22.63 7.45 5.23
N LEU A 620 -23.28 7.98 6.28
CA LEU A 620 -23.53 7.27 7.55
C LEU A 620 -24.27 5.93 7.40
N ALA A 621 -25.08 5.75 6.35
CA ALA A 621 -25.79 4.49 6.11
C ALA A 621 -24.82 3.31 5.84
N ASP A 622 -23.62 3.61 5.34
CA ASP A 622 -22.59 2.62 4.99
C ASP A 622 -21.57 2.42 6.12
N ALA A 623 -21.57 3.30 7.13
CA ALA A 623 -20.62 3.28 8.23
C ALA A 623 -20.84 2.09 9.19
N PRO A 624 -19.78 1.62 9.88
CA PRO A 624 -19.93 0.89 11.14
C PRO A 624 -20.78 1.71 12.12
N ASP A 625 -21.56 1.04 12.97
CA ASP A 625 -22.32 1.76 14.01
C ASP A 625 -21.42 2.19 15.17
N ILE A 626 -20.39 1.39 15.48
CA ILE A 626 -19.34 1.71 16.45
C ILE A 626 -17.96 1.52 15.80
N LEU A 627 -17.07 2.49 16.03
CA LEU A 627 -15.66 2.45 15.68
C LEU A 627 -14.87 2.10 16.94
N VAL A 628 -14.25 0.93 16.95
CA VAL A 628 -13.48 0.42 18.09
C VAL A 628 -12.04 0.92 17.99
N GLY A 629 -11.68 1.86 18.88
CA GLY A 629 -10.32 2.36 19.05
C GLY A 629 -9.57 1.55 20.10
N TYR A 630 -8.64 0.71 19.66
CA TYR A 630 -7.83 -0.13 20.56
C TYR A 630 -6.78 0.68 21.33
N GLU A 631 -6.38 0.16 22.48
CA GLU A 631 -5.31 0.72 23.31
C GLU A 631 -3.91 0.39 22.75
N PHE A 632 -2.89 1.19 23.09
CA PHE A 632 -1.50 0.96 22.72
C PHE A 632 -1.06 -0.49 23.04
N GLY A 633 -0.58 -1.22 22.02
CA GLY A 633 -0.23 -2.64 22.15
C GLY A 633 -1.30 -3.63 21.67
N TYR A 634 -2.53 -3.17 21.44
CA TYR A 634 -3.70 -4.00 21.12
C TYR A 634 -4.25 -3.70 19.73
N GLY A 635 -4.82 -4.73 19.09
CA GLY A 635 -5.55 -4.57 17.83
C GLY A 635 -6.47 -5.75 17.57
N ASN A 636 -7.45 -5.57 16.69
CA ASN A 636 -8.31 -6.67 16.25
C ASN A 636 -7.48 -7.74 15.52
N SER A 637 -7.94 -8.99 15.54
CA SER A 637 -7.29 -10.08 14.80
C SER A 637 -7.71 -10.08 13.32
N ASP A 638 -6.80 -10.48 12.43
CA ASP A 638 -7.08 -10.66 10.99
C ASP A 638 -8.27 -11.60 10.76
N GLU A 639 -8.42 -12.63 11.59
CA GLU A 639 -9.54 -13.56 11.47
C GLU A 639 -10.86 -12.88 11.82
N SER A 640 -10.89 -12.12 12.92
CA SER A 640 -12.08 -11.39 13.32
C SER A 640 -12.45 -10.30 12.32
N SER A 641 -11.48 -9.63 11.70
CA SER A 641 -11.76 -8.60 10.70
C SER A 641 -12.39 -9.15 9.43
N LEU A 642 -12.12 -10.42 9.11
CA LEU A 642 -12.75 -11.18 8.03
C LEU A 642 -14.08 -11.85 8.42
N GLY A 643 -14.63 -11.52 9.59
CA GLY A 643 -15.89 -12.08 10.05
C GLY A 643 -15.76 -13.54 10.49
N ARG A 644 -14.64 -13.96 11.08
CA ARG A 644 -14.51 -15.30 11.70
C ARG A 644 -14.66 -15.22 13.23
N VAL A 645 -15.06 -16.34 13.83
CA VAL A 645 -15.18 -16.51 15.28
C VAL A 645 -14.18 -17.58 15.71
N THR A 646 -13.05 -17.18 16.27
CA THR A 646 -11.91 -18.07 16.56
C THR A 646 -11.67 -18.21 18.06
N SER A 647 -11.36 -19.42 18.54
CA SER A 647 -10.88 -19.57 19.92
C SER A 647 -9.41 -19.15 20.03
N ALA A 648 -9.05 -18.29 20.99
CA ALA A 648 -7.65 -18.10 21.40
C ALA A 648 -7.10 -19.41 21.97
N GLY A 649 -6.35 -20.15 21.16
CA GLY A 649 -5.96 -21.54 21.42
C GLY A 649 -4.89 -21.73 22.50
N ARG A 650 -4.66 -20.76 23.42
CA ARG A 650 -3.46 -20.74 24.27
C ARG A 650 -3.65 -20.30 25.73
N GLY A 651 -4.82 -20.43 26.34
CA GLY A 651 -4.96 -20.59 27.81
C GLY A 651 -4.28 -19.54 28.73
N ASP A 652 -3.90 -18.37 28.22
CA ASP A 652 -3.29 -17.25 28.97
C ASP A 652 -4.34 -16.24 29.44
N GLY A 653 -5.62 -16.49 29.20
CA GLY A 653 -6.70 -15.58 29.55
C GLY A 653 -8.06 -16.01 29.01
N ALA A 654 -8.82 -15.02 28.52
CA ALA A 654 -10.11 -15.23 27.89
C ALA A 654 -9.97 -15.61 26.41
N ASP A 655 -10.91 -16.39 25.87
CA ASP A 655 -10.87 -16.93 24.50
C ASP A 655 -10.84 -15.87 23.39
N TRP A 656 -11.14 -14.61 23.71
CA TRP A 656 -11.19 -13.48 22.78
C TRP A 656 -9.89 -12.66 22.74
N ILE A 657 -8.82 -13.06 23.43
CA ILE A 657 -7.53 -12.35 23.38
C ILE A 657 -6.33 -13.29 23.50
N GLU A 658 -5.25 -12.97 22.80
CA GLU A 658 -3.99 -13.73 22.81
C GLU A 658 -2.76 -12.87 22.49
N ASN A 659 -1.57 -13.40 22.74
CA ASN A 659 -0.33 -12.81 22.24
C ASN A 659 -0.25 -12.85 20.71
N ASN A 660 0.29 -11.79 20.11
CA ASN A 660 0.63 -11.80 18.70
C ASN A 660 1.93 -12.58 18.44
N THR A 661 1.82 -13.90 18.31
CA THR A 661 2.94 -14.78 17.95
C THR A 661 2.82 -15.36 16.53
N GLY A 662 1.93 -14.80 15.71
CA GLY A 662 1.49 -15.39 14.44
C GLY A 662 2.33 -15.01 13.22
N GLY A 663 3.55 -14.49 13.40
CA GLY A 663 4.48 -14.17 12.31
C GLY A 663 4.86 -12.70 12.20
N THR A 664 4.99 -12.23 10.96
CA THR A 664 5.75 -11.03 10.60
C THR A 664 4.97 -9.72 10.68
N PHE A 665 3.66 -9.68 10.97
CA PHE A 665 2.93 -8.41 11.16
C PHE A 665 2.88 -8.03 12.66
N ASN A 666 3.71 -7.07 13.09
CA ASN A 666 4.05 -6.80 14.49
C ASN A 666 4.13 -5.32 14.88
N GLY A 667 4.26 -4.39 13.93
CA GLY A 667 3.89 -2.98 14.11
C GLY A 667 2.45 -2.74 13.64
N SER A 668 1.72 -1.80 14.21
CA SER A 668 0.39 -1.43 13.71
C SER A 668 0.00 -0.01 14.05
N HIS A 669 -0.86 0.54 13.20
CA HIS A 669 -1.56 1.79 13.40
C HIS A 669 -3.08 1.59 13.61
N LEU A 670 -3.61 0.36 13.56
CA LEU A 670 -5.06 0.05 13.58
C LEU A 670 -5.71 0.19 14.98
N MET A 671 -5.32 1.23 15.72
CA MET A 671 -5.68 1.46 17.12
C MET A 671 -6.64 2.66 17.28
N SER A 672 -6.70 3.26 18.47
CA SER A 672 -7.35 4.55 18.68
C SER A 672 -6.53 5.67 18.01
N PRO A 673 -7.15 6.67 17.35
CA PRO A 673 -6.43 7.77 16.72
C PRO A 673 -5.53 8.54 17.71
N ASP A 674 -5.94 8.61 18.98
CA ASP A 674 -5.21 9.27 20.07
C ASP A 674 -3.90 8.55 20.49
N VAL A 675 -3.56 7.40 19.90
CA VAL A 675 -2.32 6.65 20.21
C VAL A 675 -1.36 6.53 19.02
N VAL A 676 -1.79 6.92 17.82
CA VAL A 676 -1.05 6.74 16.56
C VAL A 676 -1.21 7.98 15.66
N GLY A 677 -1.01 9.16 16.23
CA GLY A 677 -0.96 10.41 15.48
C GLY A 677 0.24 10.45 14.51
N GLY A 678 0.04 11.00 13.31
CA GLY A 678 1.10 11.18 12.33
C GLY A 678 1.99 12.39 12.65
N ILE A 679 2.82 12.79 11.69
CA ILE A 679 3.67 13.98 11.80
C ILE A 679 3.16 15.14 10.95
N LEU A 680 3.50 16.35 11.40
CA LEU A 680 3.51 17.57 10.59
C LEU A 680 4.81 18.34 10.83
N MET A 681 5.54 18.60 9.76
CA MET A 681 6.68 19.52 9.73
C MET A 681 6.57 20.42 8.50
N SER A 682 7.05 21.65 8.60
CA SER A 682 7.06 22.57 7.46
C SER A 682 8.25 23.54 7.50
N THR A 683 8.57 24.15 6.36
CA THR A 683 9.47 25.31 6.31
C THR A 683 8.82 26.59 6.85
N LYS A 684 7.49 26.61 6.99
CA LYS A 684 6.75 27.65 7.72
C LYS A 684 6.41 27.18 9.13
N LYS A 685 6.29 28.12 10.05
CA LYS A 685 5.83 27.82 11.41
C LYS A 685 4.42 27.27 11.40
N VAL A 686 4.22 26.19 12.16
CA VAL A 686 2.91 25.60 12.42
C VAL A 686 2.24 26.38 13.56
N ARG A 687 0.98 26.76 13.37
CA ARG A 687 0.18 27.47 14.36
C ARG A 687 0.00 26.61 15.62
N GLU A 688 -0.13 27.24 16.78
CA GLU A 688 -0.48 26.51 18.01
C GLU A 688 -1.90 25.91 17.90
N GLY A 689 -2.06 24.65 18.28
CA GLY A 689 -3.35 23.96 18.25
C GLY A 689 -3.23 22.48 17.93
N GLN A 690 -4.37 21.79 17.91
CA GLN A 690 -4.46 20.44 17.36
C GLN A 690 -4.83 20.56 15.89
N HIS A 691 -4.02 19.95 15.03
CA HIS A 691 -4.22 19.90 13.60
C HIS A 691 -4.49 18.45 13.19
N GLY A 692 -5.25 18.25 12.13
CA GLY A 692 -5.52 16.95 11.53
C GLY A 692 -5.46 16.97 10.02
N LEU A 693 -5.67 15.81 9.41
CA LEU A 693 -5.48 15.58 7.97
C LEU A 693 -6.31 16.52 7.07
N ALA A 694 -7.55 16.80 7.46
CA ALA A 694 -8.44 17.70 6.70
C ALA A 694 -7.95 19.17 6.72
N ASP A 695 -7.19 19.56 7.75
CA ASP A 695 -6.61 20.90 7.85
C ASP A 695 -5.53 21.11 6.79
N LEU A 696 -4.75 20.08 6.47
CA LEU A 696 -3.75 20.16 5.41
C LEU A 696 -4.38 20.33 4.03
N THR A 697 -5.56 19.74 3.78
CA THR A 697 -6.32 20.00 2.55
C THR A 697 -6.69 21.49 2.44
N VAL A 698 -7.21 22.06 3.53
CA VAL A 698 -7.62 23.47 3.59
C VAL A 698 -6.40 24.40 3.51
N GLU A 699 -5.28 24.04 4.13
CA GLU A 699 -4.02 24.77 4.01
C GLU A 699 -3.54 24.83 2.56
N VAL A 700 -3.54 23.69 1.84
CA VAL A 700 -3.13 23.63 0.43
C VAL A 700 -4.04 24.49 -0.44
N LEU A 701 -5.37 24.41 -0.27
CA LEU A 701 -6.30 25.25 -1.05
C LEU A 701 -6.06 26.75 -0.77
N ALA A 702 -5.90 27.11 0.50
CA ALA A 702 -5.71 28.50 0.90
C ALA A 702 -4.34 29.06 0.49
N HIS A 703 -3.30 28.24 0.39
CA HIS A 703 -2.00 28.62 -0.18
C HIS A 703 -2.15 29.17 -1.61
N TYR A 704 -3.14 28.68 -2.36
CA TYR A 704 -3.46 29.15 -3.71
C TYR A 704 -4.64 30.13 -3.79
N GLY A 705 -5.14 30.61 -2.64
CA GLY A 705 -6.31 31.51 -2.60
C GLY A 705 -7.60 30.85 -3.07
N VAL A 706 -7.72 29.53 -2.92
CA VAL A 706 -8.91 28.74 -3.27
C VAL A 706 -9.72 28.47 -2.01
N GLU A 707 -11.02 28.77 -2.06
CA GLU A 707 -11.93 28.52 -0.94
C GLU A 707 -12.25 27.00 -0.80
N PRO A 708 -12.33 26.47 0.43
CA PRO A 708 -12.79 25.10 0.66
C PRO A 708 -14.20 24.84 0.12
N LEU A 709 -14.43 23.61 -0.35
CA LEU A 709 -15.76 23.16 -0.76
C LEU A 709 -16.67 22.90 0.44
N GLU A 710 -17.99 22.89 0.21
CA GLU A 710 -18.97 22.49 1.21
C GLU A 710 -18.66 21.09 1.76
N GLY A 711 -18.70 20.97 3.09
CA GLY A 711 -18.44 19.73 3.80
C GLY A 711 -16.95 19.44 4.06
N MET A 712 -16.03 20.30 3.60
CA MET A 712 -14.65 20.34 4.12
C MET A 712 -14.65 21.07 5.47
N HIS A 713 -14.01 20.51 6.50
CA HIS A 713 -14.06 21.05 7.87
C HIS A 713 -12.71 21.51 8.41
N GLY A 714 -11.68 21.53 7.57
CA GLY A 714 -10.33 21.91 7.97
C GLY A 714 -10.13 23.40 8.22
N HIS A 715 -9.00 23.75 8.81
CA HIS A 715 -8.55 25.13 9.04
C HIS A 715 -7.09 25.34 8.65
N ARG A 716 -6.64 26.60 8.60
CA ARG A 716 -5.25 26.95 8.31
C ARG A 716 -4.33 26.45 9.42
N VAL A 717 -3.23 25.79 9.04
CA VAL A 717 -2.24 25.22 9.97
C VAL A 717 -0.93 26.00 10.00
N LEU A 718 -0.59 26.77 8.96
CA LEU A 718 0.67 27.52 8.87
C LEU A 718 0.47 29.01 9.15
N GLU A 719 1.45 29.64 9.79
CA GLU A 719 1.54 31.10 9.89
C GLU A 719 1.69 31.73 8.49
N ASP A 720 1.19 32.97 8.34
CA ASP A 720 1.14 33.67 7.04
C ASP A 720 2.53 34.03 6.48
#